data_AF-A0A833QXL1-F1
#
_entry.id   AF-A0A833QXL1-F1
#
_cell.length_a   1.000
_cell.length_b   1.000
_cell.length_c   1.000
_cell.angle_alpha   90.00
_cell.angle_beta   90.00
_cell.angle_gamma   90.00
#
_symmetry.space_group_name_H-M   'P 1'
#
loop_
_entity.id
_entity.type
_entity.pdbx_description
1 polymer ?
#
loop_
_entity_poly.entity_id
_entity_poly.type
_entity_poly.pdbx_seq_one_letter_code
_entity_poly.pdbx_strand_id
1 'polypeptide(L)'
;MRAPIPTFLLLLLFHLLLSALTSAQETGKEREDKLPWRMHTLFSVECQDYFDWQTVGLVHSLRKANQPGPITRLLSCTQDELSRYRGKNLAPTLVVPSMSRHPRTGDWYPAINKPAGVVHWLENSQDAQNVDWVVILDADMIVRGPLIPWELGAKKGKPVAAYYGYLKGCDNILAKLHTTHPEWCDKVGGILAMHIDDLRALAPLWLSKTEEVREDRAHWSTNITGDIYGMGWISEMYGYSFGAAEVGLHHQINDDIMIYPGYIPRPEVEPILMHYGLTFKVGNWSFSKLEHHEDGIVYDCNRLFPPPPFPREVEMLEPDPNKRRSLFISIECINTLNEGLLLHHLSAGCSKPGWSKYLSFLKSNRFKELTKPKYLNQPQKYTKVLNKNRIVGELQGRRPKIHTLFSTECSTYFDWQTVGFMHSFRLSGQPGGVTRLLSCTDEDLKLYKGHDLAPTHYVPSMTQHPLTGDMYPAINKPAAVLHWLYHVKIDAEYIVILDADMIMRGPITPWEYGASPGHPVSAPYEYLIGCDNVLAKIHTRNPSFCEKVGGVIIMHIDDLKRFAMLWFHKSEEVRADKEHYATNITGDIYASGWISEMYGYSFAAAELKLRHIIRRDIMLYPGYEPEPGASIRVFHYGLRFRVGNWSFDKADWRSTDMVNTCWANFPDPPDPSSIATEDPNERARDLLSIECAKALNTALYLHHQRRKCPTEDVTGGDSTGEIKLEEKLPVDTMVSDVNFTLNISSPVHRFKAVDRSNMRWRVALWGISVLGFLAVTSVVLSGRKKARSKPPRSKKI
;
A
#
# COMPACT_ATOMS: atom_id res chain seq x y z
N MET A 1 51.56 1.70 -51.26
CA MET A 1 50.85 2.98 -51.03
C MET A 1 49.45 2.68 -50.53
N ARG A 2 49.19 2.88 -49.22
CA ARG A 2 47.84 2.85 -48.64
C ARG A 2 47.24 4.25 -48.81
N ALA A 3 46.11 4.34 -49.50
CA ALA A 3 45.38 5.58 -49.68
C ALA A 3 44.85 6.11 -48.32
N PRO A 4 44.82 7.43 -48.09
CA PRO A 4 44.46 7.99 -46.80
C PRO A 4 42.94 7.88 -46.59
N ILE A 5 42.55 7.45 -45.39
CA ILE A 5 41.16 7.52 -44.94
C ILE A 5 40.79 9.00 -44.85
N PRO A 6 39.67 9.46 -45.44
CA PRO A 6 39.30 10.87 -45.43
C PRO A 6 39.08 11.34 -44.00
N THR A 7 39.79 12.41 -43.63
CA THR A 7 39.86 13.05 -42.30
C THR A 7 38.49 13.35 -41.70
N PHE A 8 37.45 13.47 -42.54
CA PHE A 8 36.06 13.66 -42.13
C PHE A 8 35.46 12.45 -41.40
N LEU A 9 35.83 11.22 -41.79
CA LEU A 9 35.34 10.00 -41.13
C LEU A 9 35.97 9.85 -39.73
N LEU A 10 37.23 10.25 -39.58
CA LEU A 10 37.94 10.25 -38.31
C LEU A 10 37.38 11.32 -37.35
N LEU A 11 37.02 12.50 -37.84
CA LEU A 11 36.37 13.54 -37.05
C LEU A 11 34.96 13.14 -36.61
N LEU A 12 34.20 12.45 -37.46
CA LEU A 12 32.88 11.93 -37.10
C LEU A 12 32.97 10.80 -36.07
N LEU A 13 33.93 9.89 -36.23
CA LEU A 13 34.22 8.85 -35.24
C LEU A 13 34.71 9.45 -33.92
N PHE A 14 35.52 10.51 -33.95
CA PHE A 14 36.01 11.18 -32.75
C PHE A 14 34.88 11.95 -32.03
N HIS A 15 33.95 12.59 -32.75
CA HIS A 15 32.76 13.20 -32.15
C HIS A 15 31.75 12.18 -31.63
N LEU A 16 31.56 11.05 -32.33
CA LEU A 16 30.74 9.94 -31.85
C LEU A 16 31.33 9.31 -30.58
N LEU A 17 32.65 9.11 -30.53
CA LEU A 17 33.35 8.63 -29.34
C LEU A 17 33.33 9.64 -28.19
N LEU A 18 33.49 10.95 -28.45
CA LEU A 18 33.37 11.98 -27.40
C LEU A 18 31.95 12.07 -26.85
N SER A 19 30.93 11.97 -27.72
CA SER A 19 29.51 11.96 -27.30
C SER A 19 29.15 10.69 -26.52
N ALA A 20 29.73 9.54 -26.90
CA ALA A 20 29.58 8.29 -26.18
C ALA A 20 30.30 8.34 -24.82
N LEU A 21 31.48 8.96 -24.72
CA LEU A 21 32.23 9.14 -23.47
C LEU A 21 31.57 10.16 -22.52
N THR A 22 30.93 11.23 -23.03
CA THR A 22 30.11 12.12 -22.19
C THR A 22 28.79 11.47 -21.76
N SER A 23 28.23 10.53 -22.53
CA SER A 23 27.05 9.75 -22.11
C SER A 23 27.40 8.61 -21.14
N ALA A 24 28.61 8.05 -21.26
CA ALA A 24 29.07 6.91 -20.45
C ALA A 24 29.54 7.33 -19.04
N GLN A 25 29.76 8.62 -18.80
CA GLN A 25 30.11 9.14 -17.49
C GLN A 25 28.88 9.60 -16.66
N GLU A 26 27.67 9.52 -17.23
CA GLU A 26 26.40 9.66 -16.48
C GLU A 26 25.64 8.33 -16.30
N THR A 27 26.07 7.23 -16.92
CA THR A 27 25.42 5.91 -16.78
C THR A 27 26.13 5.01 -15.77
N GLY A 28 26.49 5.58 -14.63
CA GLY A 28 26.98 4.91 -13.44
C GLY A 28 26.13 5.27 -12.21
N LYS A 29 24.81 5.33 -12.36
CA LYS A 29 23.86 5.31 -11.25
C LYS A 29 22.90 4.16 -11.51
N GLU A 30 22.97 3.15 -10.66
CA GLU A 30 21.93 2.13 -10.51
C GLU A 30 20.58 2.84 -10.54
N ARG A 31 19.69 2.39 -11.44
CA ARG A 31 18.34 2.94 -11.54
C ARG A 31 17.57 2.35 -10.36
N GLU A 32 17.72 2.96 -9.19
CA GLU A 32 16.83 2.78 -8.04
C GLU A 32 15.38 2.89 -8.54
N ASP A 33 14.58 1.90 -8.17
CA ASP A 33 13.11 2.00 -8.22
C ASP A 33 12.72 3.27 -7.47
N LYS A 34 12.49 4.36 -8.20
CA LYS A 34 12.10 5.63 -7.58
C LYS A 34 10.74 5.42 -6.94
N LEU A 35 10.75 5.36 -5.61
CA LEU A 35 9.57 5.43 -4.75
C LEU A 35 8.62 6.51 -5.29
N PRO A 36 7.29 6.30 -5.25
CA PRO A 36 6.32 7.22 -5.85
C PRO A 36 6.40 8.64 -5.28
N TRP A 37 6.96 8.80 -4.07
CA TRP A 37 7.18 10.07 -3.39
C TRP A 37 8.55 10.07 -2.71
N ARG A 38 9.19 11.24 -2.68
CA ARG A 38 10.48 11.43 -2.00
C ARG A 38 10.22 11.95 -0.60
N MET A 39 10.88 11.34 0.38
CA MET A 39 10.81 11.80 1.75
C MET A 39 12.18 12.21 2.28
N HIS A 40 12.17 13.09 3.27
CA HIS A 40 13.38 13.56 3.96
C HIS A 40 13.13 13.60 5.46
N THR A 41 14.09 13.12 6.26
CA THR A 41 14.00 13.16 7.72
C THR A 41 14.87 14.27 8.28
N LEU A 42 14.30 15.13 9.12
CA LEU A 42 14.97 16.22 9.83
C LEU A 42 14.98 15.95 11.33
N PHE A 43 16.04 16.38 11.99
CA PHE A 43 16.07 16.51 13.45
C PHE A 43 16.98 17.67 13.83
N SER A 44 16.63 18.37 14.91
CA SER A 44 17.34 19.56 15.37
C SER A 44 18.19 19.26 16.59
N VAL A 45 19.40 19.80 16.63
CA VAL A 45 20.36 19.66 17.73
C VAL A 45 21.21 20.92 17.89
N GLU A 46 21.97 21.00 18.99
CA GLU A 46 22.95 22.05 19.25
C GLU A 46 24.39 21.50 19.28
N CYS A 47 25.40 22.37 19.19
CA CYS A 47 26.82 22.03 19.29
C CYS A 47 27.25 21.62 20.72
N GLN A 48 26.71 20.53 21.24
CA GLN A 48 27.01 20.03 22.59
C GLN A 48 27.10 18.50 22.62
N ASP A 49 27.98 17.98 23.47
CA ASP A 49 28.17 16.53 23.67
C ASP A 49 26.83 15.84 24.05
N TYR A 50 25.91 16.55 24.70
CA TYR A 50 24.54 16.09 24.99
C TYR A 50 23.82 15.51 23.76
N PHE A 51 23.92 16.20 22.63
CA PHE A 51 23.23 15.82 21.41
C PHE A 51 24.06 14.87 20.54
N ASP A 52 25.34 14.69 20.85
CA ASP A 52 26.22 13.84 20.04
C ASP A 52 25.88 12.37 20.21
N TRP A 53 25.74 11.90 21.46
CA TRP A 53 25.36 10.51 21.71
C TRP A 53 23.91 10.23 21.30
N GLN A 54 23.03 11.23 21.38
CA GLN A 54 21.66 11.17 20.87
C GLN A 54 21.65 11.05 19.34
N THR A 55 22.47 11.84 18.65
CA THR A 55 22.65 11.77 17.18
C THR A 55 23.12 10.38 16.77
N VAL A 56 24.12 9.82 17.46
CA VAL A 56 24.61 8.45 17.18
C VAL A 56 23.49 7.43 17.35
N GLY A 57 22.71 7.54 18.44
CA GLY A 57 21.56 6.69 18.71
C GLY A 57 20.48 6.75 17.64
N LEU A 58 20.00 7.95 17.33
CA LEU A 58 18.95 8.18 16.35
C LEU A 58 19.37 7.72 14.95
N VAL A 59 20.56 8.12 14.48
CA VAL A 59 21.06 7.75 13.15
C VAL A 59 21.27 6.24 13.03
N HIS A 60 21.80 5.60 14.08
CA HIS A 60 21.92 4.14 14.12
C HIS A 60 20.55 3.46 14.04
N SER A 61 19.58 3.94 14.82
CA SER A 61 18.23 3.37 14.82
C SER A 61 17.50 3.55 13.49
N LEU A 62 17.64 4.70 12.82
CA LEU A 62 17.10 4.96 11.48
C LEU A 62 17.67 3.98 10.45
N ARG A 63 18.99 3.74 10.46
CA ARG A 63 19.64 2.74 9.60
C ARG A 63 19.13 1.34 9.89
N LYS A 64 19.04 0.98 11.17
CA LYS A 64 18.59 -0.34 11.61
C LYS A 64 17.13 -0.60 11.24
N ALA A 65 16.29 0.43 11.28
CA ALA A 65 14.88 0.38 10.88
C ALA A 65 14.66 0.39 9.35
N ASN A 66 15.72 0.49 8.55
CA ASN A 66 15.64 0.71 7.11
C ASN A 66 14.82 1.94 6.73
N GLN A 67 15.01 3.06 7.46
CA GLN A 67 14.35 4.31 7.12
C GLN A 67 14.69 4.73 5.69
N PRO A 68 13.70 4.96 4.81
CA PRO A 68 13.95 5.45 3.47
C PRO A 68 14.20 6.96 3.45
N GLY A 69 14.87 7.40 2.39
CA GLY A 69 15.14 8.81 2.13
C GLY A 69 16.37 9.37 2.88
N PRO A 70 16.88 10.52 2.43
CA PRO A 70 17.94 11.24 3.10
C PRO A 70 17.54 11.73 4.50
N ILE A 71 18.57 11.94 5.33
CA ILE A 71 18.45 12.54 6.66
C ILE A 71 19.28 13.84 6.69
N THR A 72 18.79 14.88 7.36
CA THR A 72 19.58 16.08 7.66
C THR A 72 19.44 16.44 9.13
N ARG A 73 20.60 16.58 9.78
CA ARG A 73 20.72 17.15 11.11
C ARG A 73 20.82 18.66 11.01
N LEU A 74 19.90 19.38 11.63
CA LEU A 74 19.90 20.83 11.75
C LEU A 74 20.72 21.19 12.99
N LEU A 75 21.94 21.66 12.79
CA LEU A 75 22.91 21.87 13.86
C LEU A 75 23.01 23.37 14.19
N SER A 76 22.34 23.78 15.25
CA SER A 76 22.29 25.17 15.74
C SER A 76 23.52 25.48 16.58
N CYS A 77 24.37 26.38 16.07
CA CYS A 77 25.60 26.77 16.77
C CYS A 77 25.92 28.24 16.59
N THR A 78 26.53 28.84 17.61
CA THR A 78 27.27 30.08 17.45
C THR A 78 28.57 29.83 16.69
N GLN A 79 29.16 30.89 16.13
CA GLN A 79 30.43 30.80 15.40
C GLN A 79 31.56 30.26 16.30
N ASP A 80 31.56 30.66 17.58
CA ASP A 80 32.56 30.23 18.56
C ASP A 80 32.41 28.75 18.91
N GLU A 81 31.19 28.28 19.16
CA GLU A 81 30.90 26.86 19.42
C GLU A 81 31.30 26.01 18.22
N LEU A 82 30.91 26.42 17.01
CA LEU A 82 31.20 25.68 15.77
C LEU A 82 32.71 25.52 15.54
N SER A 83 33.52 26.50 15.96
CA SER A 83 34.98 26.43 15.80
C SER A 83 35.63 25.32 16.65
N ARG A 84 35.03 24.97 17.79
CA ARG A 84 35.55 23.96 18.75
C ARG A 84 34.77 22.65 18.72
N TYR A 85 33.60 22.62 18.07
CA TYR A 85 32.72 21.46 18.04
C TYR A 85 33.30 20.30 17.20
N ARG A 86 33.40 19.14 17.84
CA ARG A 86 33.99 17.91 17.27
C ARG A 86 32.98 17.08 16.46
N GLY A 87 31.70 17.19 16.77
CA GLY A 87 30.64 16.29 16.28
C GLY A 87 30.12 16.58 14.86
N LYS A 88 30.82 17.36 14.03
CA LYS A 88 30.33 17.79 12.70
C LYS A 88 29.97 16.63 11.77
N ASN A 89 30.70 15.52 11.87
CA ASN A 89 30.59 14.37 10.97
C ASN A 89 29.70 13.24 11.49
N LEU A 90 28.93 13.46 12.57
CA LEU A 90 28.08 12.42 13.16
C LEU A 90 26.88 12.04 12.28
N ALA A 91 26.42 12.98 11.45
CA ALA A 91 25.33 12.80 10.50
C ALA A 91 25.49 13.79 9.33
N PRO A 92 24.84 13.59 8.17
CA PRO A 92 24.67 14.65 7.19
C PRO A 92 24.07 15.88 7.88
N THR A 93 24.77 17.01 7.85
CA THR A 93 24.49 18.15 8.73
C THR A 93 24.36 19.43 7.91
N LEU A 94 23.29 20.19 8.18
CA LEU A 94 23.18 21.60 7.82
C LEU A 94 23.43 22.43 9.08
N VAL A 95 24.46 23.27 9.05
CA VAL A 95 24.71 24.22 10.14
C VAL A 95 23.71 25.36 10.00
N VAL A 96 22.97 25.64 11.07
CA VAL A 96 21.98 26.71 11.11
C VAL A 96 22.35 27.75 12.17
N PRO A 97 21.98 29.03 12.00
CA PRO A 97 22.20 30.04 13.04
C PRO A 97 21.55 29.62 14.35
N SER A 98 22.28 29.76 15.47
CA SER A 98 21.69 29.56 16.79
C SER A 98 20.78 30.74 17.15
N MET A 99 19.54 30.40 17.48
CA MET A 99 18.55 31.27 18.09
C MET A 99 18.39 30.99 19.59
N SER A 100 19.26 30.16 20.20
CA SER A 100 19.20 29.84 21.64
C SER A 100 19.17 31.08 22.52
N ARG A 101 19.81 32.17 22.07
CA ARG A 101 19.66 33.49 22.65
C ARG A 101 18.98 34.38 21.63
N HIS A 102 17.73 34.75 21.88
CA HIS A 102 16.91 35.47 20.91
C HIS A 102 17.56 36.83 20.57
N PRO A 103 17.74 37.17 19.28
CA PRO A 103 18.55 38.31 18.87
C PRO A 103 17.98 39.67 19.28
N ARG A 104 16.65 39.78 19.45
CA ARG A 104 15.99 41.04 19.83
C ARG A 104 15.82 41.19 21.35
N THR A 105 15.34 40.16 22.02
CA THR A 105 14.98 40.20 23.45
C THR A 105 16.12 39.75 24.36
N GLY A 106 17.11 39.02 23.81
CA GLY A 106 18.18 38.40 24.59
C GLY A 106 17.72 37.22 25.45
N ASP A 107 16.45 36.81 25.36
CA ASP A 107 15.91 35.67 26.11
C ASP A 107 16.64 34.39 25.72
N TRP A 108 17.01 33.59 26.71
CA TRP A 108 17.64 32.31 26.48
C TRP A 108 16.59 31.21 26.44
N TYR A 109 16.33 30.70 25.23
CA TYR A 109 15.35 29.65 24.97
C TYR A 109 15.81 28.74 23.83
N PRO A 110 16.66 27.73 24.11
CA PRO A 110 17.25 26.87 23.09
C PRO A 110 16.25 26.11 22.21
N ALA A 111 15.07 25.75 22.71
CA ALA A 111 14.09 24.98 21.95
C ALA A 111 13.59 25.72 20.68
N ILE A 112 13.68 27.06 20.62
CA ILE A 112 13.35 27.84 19.41
C ILE A 112 14.24 27.50 18.20
N ASN A 113 15.40 26.89 18.43
CA ASN A 113 16.28 26.43 17.36
C ASN A 113 15.59 25.44 16.42
N LYS A 114 14.64 24.65 16.90
CA LYS A 114 13.91 23.68 16.08
C LYS A 114 13.09 24.36 14.97
N PRO A 115 12.14 25.26 15.26
CA PRO A 115 11.43 25.98 14.21
C PRO A 115 12.36 26.88 13.38
N ALA A 116 13.32 27.57 14.01
CA ALA A 116 14.26 28.43 13.29
C ALA A 116 15.13 27.64 12.29
N GLY A 117 15.61 26.47 12.69
CA GLY A 117 16.40 25.58 11.85
C GLY A 117 15.59 25.01 10.69
N VAL A 118 14.31 24.70 10.91
CA VAL A 118 13.40 24.23 9.85
C VAL A 118 13.15 25.32 8.81
N VAL A 119 12.89 26.56 9.25
CA VAL A 119 12.79 27.72 8.34
C VAL A 119 14.08 27.90 7.54
N HIS A 120 15.23 27.87 8.23
CA HIS A 120 16.52 28.01 7.57
C HIS A 120 16.79 26.90 6.54
N TRP A 121 16.40 25.65 6.84
CA TRP A 121 16.53 24.53 5.91
C TRP A 121 15.65 24.70 4.67
N LEU A 122 14.41 25.15 4.82
CA LEU A 122 13.52 25.43 3.69
C LEU A 122 14.07 26.51 2.76
N GLU A 123 14.74 27.52 3.32
CA GLU A 123 15.29 28.65 2.56
C GLU A 123 16.63 28.32 1.88
N ASN A 124 17.49 27.53 2.53
CA ASN A 124 18.90 27.40 2.16
C ASN A 124 19.30 26.00 1.67
N SER A 125 18.43 24.98 1.83
CA SER A 125 18.76 23.60 1.42
C SER A 125 18.26 23.27 0.03
N GLN A 126 19.13 22.67 -0.80
CA GLN A 126 18.71 22.10 -2.08
C GLN A 126 17.77 20.89 -1.89
N ASP A 127 17.91 20.17 -0.77
CA ASP A 127 17.06 19.01 -0.46
C ASP A 127 15.59 19.43 -0.25
N ALA A 128 15.37 20.61 0.33
CA ALA A 128 14.03 21.17 0.55
C ALA A 128 13.30 21.51 -0.76
N GLN A 129 14.02 21.65 -1.88
CA GLN A 129 13.44 21.86 -3.21
C GLN A 129 13.05 20.53 -3.88
N ASN A 130 13.61 19.41 -3.42
CA ASN A 130 13.56 18.12 -4.10
C ASN A 130 12.94 17.00 -3.22
N VAL A 131 11.94 17.36 -2.42
CA VAL A 131 11.24 16.47 -1.48
C VAL A 131 9.73 16.67 -1.57
N ASP A 132 8.95 15.62 -1.31
CA ASP A 132 7.48 15.67 -1.29
C ASP A 132 6.94 15.57 0.15
N TRP A 133 7.63 14.81 1.02
CA TRP A 133 7.24 14.60 2.42
C TRP A 133 8.40 14.79 3.40
N VAL A 134 8.12 15.37 4.55
CA VAL A 134 9.12 15.61 5.59
C VAL A 134 8.69 14.94 6.88
N VAL A 135 9.63 14.26 7.54
CA VAL A 135 9.50 13.75 8.92
C VAL A 135 10.43 14.54 9.80
N ILE A 136 9.91 15.23 10.81
CA ILE A 136 10.71 15.95 11.82
C ILE A 136 10.65 15.15 13.13
N LEU A 137 11.81 14.82 13.67
CA LEU A 137 12.00 14.04 14.90
C LEU A 137 12.78 14.84 15.95
N ASP A 138 12.63 14.43 17.21
CA ASP A 138 13.52 14.85 18.28
C ASP A 138 14.77 13.96 18.33
N ALA A 139 15.89 14.51 18.82
CA ALA A 139 17.16 13.79 18.90
C ALA A 139 17.15 12.63 19.89
N ASP A 140 16.30 12.71 20.93
CA ASP A 140 16.15 11.70 21.98
C ASP A 140 15.16 10.60 21.62
N MET A 141 15.21 10.13 20.37
CA MET A 141 14.33 9.09 19.85
C MET A 141 15.09 7.88 19.33
N ILE A 142 14.51 6.68 19.55
CA ILE A 142 14.94 5.45 18.91
C ILE A 142 13.85 4.97 17.95
N VAL A 143 14.21 4.89 16.67
CA VAL A 143 13.35 4.40 15.60
C VAL A 143 13.43 2.88 15.57
N ARG A 144 12.31 2.22 15.87
CA ARG A 144 12.18 0.76 15.84
C ARG A 144 11.66 0.25 14.50
N GLY A 145 11.06 1.12 13.68
CA GLY A 145 10.45 0.79 12.39
C GLY A 145 10.42 2.00 11.45
N PRO A 146 10.29 1.80 10.12
CA PRO A 146 10.32 2.90 9.16
C PRO A 146 9.14 3.86 9.39
N LEU A 147 9.44 5.16 9.45
CA LEU A 147 8.51 6.26 9.64
C LEU A 147 8.16 6.87 8.28
N ILE A 148 7.26 6.22 7.54
CA ILE A 148 6.92 6.61 6.17
C ILE A 148 5.62 7.44 6.18
N PRO A 149 5.65 8.76 5.89
CA PRO A 149 4.52 9.67 6.11
C PRO A 149 3.18 9.17 5.57
N TRP A 150 3.14 8.71 4.32
CA TRP A 150 1.91 8.23 3.69
C TRP A 150 1.43 6.88 4.24
N GLU A 151 2.31 6.02 4.76
CA GLU A 151 1.93 4.78 5.47
C GLU A 151 1.41 5.07 6.88
N LEU A 152 1.94 6.12 7.52
CA LEU A 152 1.41 6.65 8.78
C LEU A 152 0.04 7.33 8.61
N GLY A 153 -0.39 7.54 7.35
CA GLY A 153 -1.66 8.12 6.98
C GLY A 153 -1.60 9.60 6.58
N ALA A 154 -0.44 10.25 6.62
CA ALA A 154 -0.30 11.67 6.32
C ALA A 154 -0.82 12.02 4.92
N LYS A 155 -1.56 13.12 4.83
CA LYS A 155 -2.09 13.69 3.59
C LYS A 155 -1.76 15.18 3.57
N LYS A 156 -1.72 15.80 2.38
CA LYS A 156 -1.63 17.26 2.29
C LYS A 156 -2.80 17.90 3.05
N GLY A 157 -2.51 18.87 3.92
CA GLY A 157 -3.43 19.48 4.88
C GLY A 157 -3.77 18.62 6.11
N LYS A 158 -3.28 17.38 6.18
CA LYS A 158 -3.53 16.43 7.28
C LYS A 158 -2.26 15.72 7.73
N PRO A 159 -1.34 16.44 8.40
CA PRO A 159 -0.09 15.87 8.93
C PRO A 159 -0.38 14.76 9.95
N VAL A 160 0.60 13.88 10.20
CA VAL A 160 0.54 12.88 11.28
C VAL A 160 1.46 13.29 12.41
N ALA A 161 0.97 13.15 13.65
CA ALA A 161 1.76 13.37 14.84
C ALA A 161 1.32 12.48 16.02
N ALA A 162 2.17 12.37 17.03
CA ALA A 162 1.80 11.70 18.28
C ALA A 162 1.06 12.65 19.22
N TYR A 163 0.18 12.10 20.06
CA TYR A 163 -0.60 12.88 21.02
C TYR A 163 0.21 13.34 22.23
N TYR A 164 0.12 14.63 22.54
CA TYR A 164 0.82 15.28 23.65
C TYR A 164 -0.21 15.90 24.60
N GLY A 165 -0.93 15.04 25.35
CA GLY A 165 -2.06 15.46 26.19
C GLY A 165 -1.75 16.48 27.29
N TYR A 166 -0.48 16.71 27.62
CA TYR A 166 -0.06 17.74 28.58
C TYR A 166 -0.12 19.16 28.02
N LEU A 167 -0.34 19.35 26.71
CA LEU A 167 -0.55 20.66 26.08
C LEU A 167 -1.95 21.23 26.42
N LYS A 168 -2.16 21.56 27.69
CA LYS A 168 -3.44 22.09 28.22
C LYS A 168 -3.89 23.41 27.60
N GLY A 169 -2.95 24.18 27.05
CA GLY A 169 -3.15 25.49 26.44
C GLY A 169 -4.08 25.47 25.23
N CYS A 170 -4.19 24.33 24.53
CA CYS A 170 -5.15 24.17 23.44
C CYS A 170 -6.63 24.26 23.92
N ASP A 171 -6.91 23.92 25.17
CA ASP A 171 -8.29 23.87 25.69
C ASP A 171 -8.68 25.11 26.51
N ASN A 172 -7.80 26.12 26.59
CA ASN A 172 -7.97 27.22 27.53
C ASN A 172 -7.68 28.60 26.91
N ILE A 173 -7.45 29.59 27.79
CA ILE A 173 -7.22 30.97 27.39
C ILE A 173 -6.01 31.13 26.44
N LEU A 174 -5.00 30.26 26.54
CA LEU A 174 -3.78 30.37 25.75
C LEU A 174 -4.06 30.26 24.24
N ALA A 175 -4.88 29.29 23.81
CA ALA A 175 -5.29 29.19 22.40
C ALA A 175 -6.03 30.44 21.92
N LYS A 176 -6.93 30.99 22.75
CA LYS A 176 -7.71 32.19 22.39
C LYS A 176 -6.85 33.45 22.26
N LEU A 177 -5.71 33.50 22.96
CA LEU A 177 -4.77 34.62 22.91
C LEU A 177 -3.86 34.53 21.69
N HIS A 178 -3.40 33.32 21.34
CA HIS A 178 -2.31 33.12 20.40
C HIS A 178 -2.73 32.52 19.06
N THR A 179 -4.00 32.18 18.86
CA THR A 179 -4.54 31.83 17.53
C THR A 179 -5.95 32.38 17.28
N THR A 180 -6.23 32.69 16.01
CA THR A 180 -7.55 33.04 15.51
C THR A 180 -8.48 31.82 15.34
N HIS A 181 -7.91 30.61 15.34
CA HIS A 181 -8.59 29.33 15.15
C HIS A 181 -8.37 28.38 16.35
N PRO A 182 -8.78 28.75 17.58
CA PRO A 182 -8.56 27.92 18.77
C PRO A 182 -9.22 26.53 18.65
N GLU A 183 -10.28 26.39 17.86
CA GLU A 183 -10.96 25.12 17.57
C GLU A 183 -10.11 24.13 16.75
N TRP A 184 -9.00 24.58 16.16
CA TRP A 184 -8.07 23.75 15.38
C TRP A 184 -6.75 23.48 16.11
N CYS A 185 -6.64 23.82 17.41
CA CYS A 185 -5.44 23.52 18.20
C CYS A 185 -5.38 22.02 18.55
N ASP A 186 -4.61 21.27 17.78
CA ASP A 186 -4.30 19.87 18.07
C ASP A 186 -3.18 19.76 19.12
N LYS A 187 -3.35 18.87 20.11
CA LYS A 187 -2.32 18.57 21.14
C LYS A 187 -1.34 17.53 20.62
N VAL A 188 -0.34 17.98 19.88
CA VAL A 188 0.54 17.09 19.11
C VAL A 188 2.01 17.38 19.32
N GLY A 189 2.86 16.37 19.14
CA GLY A 189 4.31 16.50 19.24
C GLY A 189 5.06 15.21 18.92
N GLY A 190 6.37 15.22 19.16
CA GLY A 190 7.27 14.07 18.99
C GLY A 190 7.64 13.78 17.54
N ILE A 191 6.72 13.21 16.77
CA ILE A 191 6.89 12.98 15.33
C ILE A 191 6.00 13.95 14.57
N LEU A 192 6.56 14.66 13.59
CA LEU A 192 5.80 15.53 12.70
C LEU A 192 6.02 15.08 11.26
N ALA A 193 5.04 14.38 10.68
CA ALA A 193 5.11 13.84 9.33
C ALA A 193 4.10 14.54 8.42
N MET A 194 4.58 15.30 7.42
CA MET A 194 3.72 16.17 6.62
C MET A 194 4.21 16.38 5.19
N HIS A 195 3.33 16.89 4.33
CA HIS A 195 3.69 17.25 2.96
C HIS A 195 4.55 18.53 2.96
N ILE A 196 5.49 18.64 2.02
CA ILE A 196 6.42 19.78 1.95
C ILE A 196 5.70 21.14 1.83
N ASP A 197 4.58 21.19 1.11
CA ASP A 197 3.79 22.42 0.97
C ASP A 197 3.15 22.85 2.30
N ASP A 198 2.72 21.89 3.13
CA ASP A 198 2.17 22.20 4.45
C ASP A 198 3.29 22.74 5.36
N LEU A 199 4.47 22.14 5.30
CA LEU A 199 5.63 22.59 6.05
C LEU A 199 6.08 24.00 5.62
N ARG A 200 6.03 24.33 4.33
CA ARG A 200 6.36 25.67 3.82
C ARG A 200 5.38 26.74 4.32
N ALA A 201 4.10 26.41 4.45
CA ALA A 201 3.11 27.32 5.02
C ALA A 201 3.28 27.44 6.55
N LEU A 202 3.56 26.32 7.22
CA LEU A 202 3.64 26.23 8.67
C LEU A 202 4.93 26.83 9.24
N ALA A 203 6.09 26.56 8.67
CA ALA A 203 7.38 26.84 9.32
C ALA A 203 7.58 28.32 9.75
N PRO A 204 7.22 29.33 8.94
CA PRO A 204 7.31 30.72 9.38
C PRO A 204 6.38 31.03 10.57
N LEU A 205 5.16 30.47 10.56
CA LEU A 205 4.19 30.64 11.64
C LEU A 205 4.57 29.88 12.89
N TRP A 206 5.18 28.70 12.76
CA TRP A 206 5.72 27.95 13.88
C TRP A 206 6.77 28.79 14.62
N LEU A 207 7.70 29.42 13.89
CA LEU A 207 8.70 30.30 14.49
C LEU A 207 8.05 31.52 15.15
N SER A 208 7.19 32.25 14.44
CA SER A 208 6.58 33.49 14.98
C SER A 208 5.66 33.21 16.16
N LYS A 209 4.83 32.17 16.10
CA LYS A 209 3.96 31.76 17.23
C LYS A 209 4.76 31.26 18.42
N THR A 210 5.93 30.65 18.20
CA THR A 210 6.85 30.31 19.28
C THR A 210 7.34 31.58 19.99
N GLU A 211 7.72 32.62 19.25
CA GLU A 211 8.10 33.92 19.84
C GLU A 211 6.93 34.54 20.62
N GLU A 212 5.72 34.58 20.05
CA GLU A 212 4.51 35.14 20.69
C GLU A 212 4.20 34.44 22.03
N VAL A 213 4.15 33.11 22.06
CA VAL A 213 3.88 32.34 23.28
C VAL A 213 5.02 32.46 24.28
N ARG A 214 6.27 32.55 23.80
CA ARG A 214 7.43 32.72 24.66
C ARG A 214 7.46 34.10 25.31
N GLU A 215 7.06 35.16 24.62
CA GLU A 215 7.02 36.50 25.18
C GLU A 215 5.87 36.68 26.18
N ASP A 216 4.83 35.85 26.10
CA ASP A 216 3.70 35.84 27.04
C ASP A 216 4.01 35.16 28.38
N ARG A 217 4.97 35.74 29.11
CA ARG A 217 5.43 35.27 30.42
C ARG A 217 4.31 35.24 31.47
N ALA A 218 3.27 36.05 31.30
CA ALA A 218 2.14 36.11 32.23
C ALA A 218 1.33 34.80 32.26
N HIS A 219 1.37 34.01 31.18
CA HIS A 219 0.58 32.79 31.03
C HIS A 219 1.40 31.49 31.09
N TRP A 220 2.69 31.54 31.49
CA TRP A 220 3.55 30.36 31.60
C TRP A 220 3.18 29.36 32.69
N SER A 221 2.31 29.74 33.62
CA SER A 221 1.91 28.91 34.76
C SER A 221 1.44 27.52 34.35
N THR A 222 1.83 26.49 35.12
CA THR A 222 1.58 25.06 34.84
C THR A 222 0.10 24.70 34.65
N ASN A 223 -0.83 25.44 35.26
CA ASN A 223 -2.27 25.25 35.08
C ASN A 223 -2.76 25.71 33.69
N ILE A 224 -2.05 26.62 33.03
CA ILE A 224 -2.37 27.13 31.70
C ILE A 224 -1.64 26.33 30.62
N THR A 225 -0.30 26.26 30.70
CA THR A 225 0.52 25.62 29.67
C THR A 225 0.67 24.12 29.88
N GLY A 226 0.53 23.60 31.10
CA GLY A 226 0.96 22.24 31.41
C GLY A 226 2.49 22.07 31.46
N ASP A 227 3.27 23.15 31.35
CA ASP A 227 4.71 23.13 31.60
C ASP A 227 4.94 22.82 33.08
N ILE A 228 5.57 21.69 33.36
CA ILE A 228 5.85 21.22 34.74
C ILE A 228 6.77 22.17 35.51
N TYR A 229 7.54 23.01 34.83
CA TYR A 229 8.40 23.99 35.45
C TYR A 229 7.75 25.38 35.54
N GLY A 230 6.70 25.63 34.76
CA GLY A 230 6.07 26.96 34.67
C GLY A 230 7.01 28.04 34.12
N MET A 231 7.97 27.65 33.28
CA MET A 231 9.04 28.52 32.76
C MET A 231 8.95 28.73 31.24
N GLY A 232 7.84 28.32 30.63
CA GLY A 232 7.61 28.42 29.19
C GLY A 232 8.50 27.50 28.35
N TRP A 233 8.94 26.36 28.87
CA TRP A 233 9.86 25.45 28.17
C TRP A 233 9.25 24.80 26.92
N ILE A 234 7.93 24.61 26.94
CA ILE A 234 7.15 24.02 25.84
C ILE A 234 6.51 25.07 24.93
N SER A 235 6.99 26.32 24.94
CA SER A 235 6.46 27.40 24.08
C SER A 235 6.54 27.06 22.60
N GLU A 236 7.59 26.34 22.19
CA GLU A 236 7.79 25.88 20.80
C GLU A 236 6.75 24.83 20.37
N MET A 237 6.31 23.98 21.29
CA MET A 237 5.23 23.00 21.01
C MET A 237 3.90 23.72 20.79
N TYR A 238 3.62 24.77 21.56
CA TYR A 238 2.46 25.63 21.33
C TYR A 238 2.59 26.45 20.04
N GLY A 239 3.79 26.96 19.76
CA GLY A 239 4.09 27.63 18.50
C GLY A 239 3.76 26.74 17.29
N TYR A 240 4.08 25.44 17.38
CA TYR A 240 3.69 24.46 16.37
C TYR A 240 2.17 24.33 16.26
N SER A 241 1.48 24.01 17.35
CA SER A 241 0.03 23.76 17.35
C SER A 241 -0.76 24.99 16.90
N PHE A 242 -0.41 26.18 17.37
CA PHE A 242 -1.06 27.43 16.97
C PHE A 242 -0.70 27.81 15.53
N GLY A 243 0.56 27.65 15.11
CA GLY A 243 0.94 27.86 13.71
C GLY A 243 0.19 26.92 12.76
N ALA A 244 0.01 25.66 13.14
CA ALA A 244 -0.75 24.68 12.36
C ALA A 244 -2.23 25.03 12.28
N ALA A 245 -2.82 25.53 13.37
CA ALA A 245 -4.18 26.06 13.38
C ALA A 245 -4.34 27.25 12.43
N GLU A 246 -3.42 28.22 12.42
CA GLU A 246 -3.46 29.36 11.48
C GLU A 246 -3.38 28.94 10.00
N VAL A 247 -2.65 27.85 9.69
CA VAL A 247 -2.59 27.29 8.33
C VAL A 247 -3.86 26.48 7.97
N GLY A 248 -4.61 26.00 8.96
CA GLY A 248 -5.73 25.08 8.76
C GLY A 248 -5.33 23.62 8.60
N LEU A 249 -4.25 23.19 9.27
CA LEU A 249 -3.82 21.79 9.30
C LEU A 249 -4.62 20.99 10.33
N HIS A 250 -5.09 19.81 9.93
CA HIS A 250 -5.82 18.90 10.81
C HIS A 250 -5.04 17.60 11.02
N HIS A 251 -4.49 17.40 12.22
CA HIS A 251 -3.62 16.27 12.46
C HIS A 251 -4.38 14.95 12.47
N GLN A 252 -3.77 13.95 11.84
CA GLN A 252 -4.08 12.55 12.10
C GLN A 252 -3.23 12.12 13.30
N ILE A 253 -3.84 12.18 14.47
CA ILE A 253 -3.20 11.84 15.72
C ILE A 253 -3.17 10.31 15.87
N ASN A 254 -1.98 9.76 16.10
CA ASN A 254 -1.81 8.33 16.32
C ASN A 254 -0.89 8.08 17.52
N ASP A 255 -1.52 7.78 18.64
CA ASP A 255 -0.90 7.47 19.92
C ASP A 255 -0.11 6.16 19.94
N ASP A 256 -0.33 5.30 18.95
CA ASP A 256 0.25 3.95 18.91
C ASP A 256 1.61 3.92 18.22
N ILE A 257 2.03 5.04 17.61
CA ILE A 257 3.33 5.18 16.92
C ILE A 257 4.48 5.31 17.91
N MET A 258 4.31 6.17 18.93
CA MET A 258 5.37 6.61 19.83
C MET A 258 5.08 6.19 21.26
N ILE A 259 6.10 5.72 21.99
CA ILE A 259 6.00 5.42 23.42
C ILE A 259 7.20 5.96 24.19
N TYR A 260 6.98 6.34 25.46
CA TYR A 260 8.07 6.58 26.40
C TYR A 260 8.53 5.24 27.01
N PRO A 261 9.83 4.91 26.99
CA PRO A 261 10.35 3.81 27.80
C PRO A 261 9.87 3.89 29.25
N GLY A 262 9.49 2.76 29.83
CA GLY A 262 8.84 2.68 31.14
C GLY A 262 7.30 2.75 31.10
N TYR A 263 6.69 3.22 30.01
CA TYR A 263 5.24 3.20 29.84
C TYR A 263 4.78 1.85 29.31
N ILE A 264 3.61 1.40 29.75
CA ILE A 264 3.03 0.14 29.31
C ILE A 264 2.34 0.37 27.96
N PRO A 265 2.81 -0.26 26.86
CA PRO A 265 2.12 -0.16 25.58
C PRO A 265 0.73 -0.77 25.71
N ARG A 266 -0.24 -0.22 24.97
CA ARG A 266 -1.57 -0.84 24.86
C ARG A 266 -1.45 -2.31 24.44
N PRO A 267 -2.36 -3.19 24.89
CA PRO A 267 -2.42 -4.55 24.39
C PRO A 267 -2.41 -4.56 22.86
N GLU A 268 -1.61 -5.46 22.26
CA GLU A 268 -1.50 -5.65 20.81
C GLU A 268 -0.85 -4.51 20.00
N VAL A 269 -0.66 -3.32 20.58
CA VAL A 269 -0.01 -2.17 19.91
C VAL A 269 1.50 -2.26 20.04
N GLU A 270 2.24 -2.44 18.94
CA GLU A 270 3.71 -2.42 18.93
C GLU A 270 4.24 -1.04 18.48
N PRO A 271 4.74 -0.20 19.41
CA PRO A 271 5.22 1.14 19.06
C PRO A 271 6.45 1.07 18.16
N ILE A 272 6.50 1.88 17.11
CA ILE A 272 7.63 1.89 16.18
C ILE A 272 8.62 3.04 16.44
N LEU A 273 8.32 3.91 17.40
CA LEU A 273 9.14 5.01 17.85
C LEU A 273 9.21 5.03 19.38
N MET A 274 10.40 5.21 19.95
CA MET A 274 10.59 5.44 21.37
C MET A 274 11.05 6.87 21.59
N HIS A 275 10.47 7.58 22.56
CA HIS A 275 10.95 8.88 23.01
C HIS A 275 11.52 8.74 24.43
N TYR A 276 12.83 8.82 24.61
CA TYR A 276 13.47 8.60 25.92
C TYR A 276 13.73 9.90 26.70
N GLY A 277 12.82 10.85 26.59
CA GLY A 277 12.89 12.14 27.26
C GLY A 277 12.76 12.09 28.79
N LEU A 278 12.21 11.01 29.34
CA LEU A 278 11.90 10.83 30.76
C LEU A 278 12.78 9.76 31.40
N THR A 279 12.99 9.84 32.72
CA THR A 279 13.64 8.80 33.50
C THR A 279 12.79 7.53 33.53
N PHE A 280 13.41 6.36 33.30
CA PHE A 280 12.73 5.07 33.39
C PHE A 280 13.57 4.03 34.14
N LYS A 281 12.92 2.96 34.62
CA LYS A 281 13.52 1.92 35.48
C LYS A 281 13.21 0.52 34.98
N VAL A 282 14.13 -0.41 35.21
CA VAL A 282 13.98 -1.85 35.01
C VAL A 282 14.57 -2.56 36.24
N GLY A 283 13.71 -2.95 37.18
CA GLY A 283 14.15 -3.43 38.49
C GLY A 283 14.95 -2.36 39.24
N ASN A 284 16.18 -2.70 39.65
CA ASN A 284 17.09 -1.78 40.35
C ASN A 284 17.92 -0.90 39.41
N TRP A 285 17.84 -1.13 38.10
CA TRP A 285 18.55 -0.35 37.10
C TRP A 285 17.67 0.81 36.62
N SER A 286 18.26 1.97 36.35
CA SER A 286 17.56 3.15 35.85
C SER A 286 18.40 3.91 34.82
N PHE A 287 17.75 4.68 33.99
CA PHE A 287 18.40 5.61 33.08
C PHE A 287 17.65 6.93 33.02
N SER A 288 18.42 8.01 33.02
CA SER A 288 17.97 9.38 32.81
C SER A 288 18.92 10.06 31.82
N LYS A 289 18.39 10.59 30.72
CA LYS A 289 19.23 11.32 29.76
C LYS A 289 19.90 12.55 30.38
N LEU A 290 19.30 13.15 31.40
CA LEU A 290 19.83 14.36 32.06
C LEU A 290 21.10 14.06 32.87
N GLU A 291 21.30 12.82 33.33
CA GLU A 291 22.54 12.39 34.00
C GLU A 291 23.73 12.34 33.02
N HIS A 292 23.45 12.39 31.71
CA HIS A 292 24.43 12.35 30.62
C HIS A 292 24.47 13.66 29.82
N HIS A 293 24.15 14.79 30.46
CA HIS A 293 24.10 16.10 29.79
C HIS A 293 25.46 16.53 29.23
N GLU A 294 26.53 16.35 29.99
CA GLU A 294 27.90 16.71 29.58
C GLU A 294 28.74 15.47 29.20
N ASP A 295 28.07 14.36 28.84
CA ASP A 295 28.74 13.09 28.62
C ASP A 295 29.35 12.99 27.22
N GLY A 296 30.68 13.15 27.15
CA GLY A 296 31.50 12.96 25.95
C GLY A 296 31.67 11.51 25.49
N ILE A 297 30.77 10.60 25.87
CA ILE A 297 30.83 9.15 25.60
C ILE A 297 31.09 8.79 24.14
N VAL A 298 30.67 9.62 23.19
CA VAL A 298 30.95 9.47 21.76
C VAL A 298 32.45 9.44 21.46
N TYR A 299 33.24 10.18 22.23
CA TYR A 299 34.67 10.38 22.05
C TYR A 299 35.53 9.50 22.97
N ASP A 300 34.93 8.90 23.99
CA ASP A 300 35.58 7.99 24.92
C ASP A 300 35.59 6.56 24.35
N CYS A 301 36.68 6.17 23.67
CA CYS A 301 36.78 4.87 23.01
C CYS A 301 36.30 3.70 23.89
N ASN A 302 35.38 2.90 23.35
CA ASN A 302 34.80 1.70 23.94
C ASN A 302 33.96 1.91 25.21
N ARG A 303 33.71 3.15 25.63
CA ARG A 303 32.79 3.47 26.72
C ARG A 303 31.34 3.32 26.24
N LEU A 304 30.53 2.61 27.01
CA LEU A 304 29.10 2.43 26.75
C LEU A 304 28.30 2.86 27.98
N PHE A 305 27.02 3.16 27.81
CA PHE A 305 26.12 3.37 28.94
C PHE A 305 26.05 2.10 29.80
N PRO A 306 25.79 2.23 31.12
CA PRO A 306 25.66 1.08 32.01
C PRO A 306 24.69 0.03 31.42
N PRO A 307 25.11 -1.24 31.30
CA PRO A 307 24.30 -2.26 30.64
C PRO A 307 22.99 -2.48 31.41
N PRO A 308 21.82 -2.49 30.73
CA PRO A 308 20.55 -2.79 31.37
C PRO A 308 20.47 -4.29 31.72
N PRO A 309 19.50 -4.71 32.54
CA PRO A 309 19.24 -6.13 32.81
C PRO A 309 19.06 -6.93 31.51
N PHE A 310 19.57 -8.16 31.48
CA PHE A 310 19.44 -9.05 30.33
C PHE A 310 17.98 -9.51 30.15
N PRO A 311 17.56 -9.89 28.93
CA PRO A 311 16.19 -10.37 28.67
C PRO A 311 15.68 -11.45 29.62
N ARG A 312 16.55 -12.40 30.02
CA ARG A 312 16.20 -13.45 30.99
C ARG A 312 15.93 -12.91 32.40
N GLU A 313 16.62 -11.86 32.81
CA GLU A 313 16.39 -11.21 34.10
C GLU A 313 15.04 -10.48 34.08
N VAL A 314 14.71 -9.82 32.98
CA VAL A 314 13.39 -9.20 32.78
C VAL A 314 12.26 -10.23 32.81
N GLU A 315 12.46 -11.41 32.19
CA GLU A 315 11.49 -12.52 32.23
C GLU A 315 11.24 -13.06 33.65
N MET A 316 12.24 -13.01 34.54
CA MET A 316 12.13 -13.41 35.94
C MET A 316 11.57 -12.31 36.84
N LEU A 317 11.82 -11.03 36.51
CA LEU A 317 11.42 -9.87 37.30
C LEU A 317 9.90 -9.60 37.23
N GLU A 318 9.28 -9.78 36.06
CA GLU A 318 7.88 -9.39 35.85
C GLU A 318 7.07 -10.51 35.18
N PRO A 319 6.13 -11.14 35.92
CA PRO A 319 5.26 -12.17 35.36
C PRO A 319 4.14 -11.62 34.46
N ASP A 320 3.70 -10.37 34.65
CA ASP A 320 2.63 -9.78 33.83
C ASP A 320 3.13 -9.52 32.40
N PRO A 321 2.49 -10.09 31.36
CA PRO A 321 2.96 -9.96 29.98
C PRO A 321 3.05 -8.51 29.47
N ASN A 322 2.13 -7.63 29.87
CA ASN A 322 2.08 -6.24 29.39
C ASN A 322 3.14 -5.38 30.06
N LYS A 323 3.32 -5.51 31.38
CA LYS A 323 4.42 -4.88 32.11
C LYS A 323 5.77 -5.42 31.67
N ARG A 324 5.89 -6.74 31.44
CA ARG A 324 7.14 -7.32 30.94
C ARG A 324 7.50 -6.77 29.56
N ARG A 325 6.50 -6.53 28.70
CA ARG A 325 6.70 -5.90 27.40
C ARG A 325 7.21 -4.46 27.51
N SER A 326 6.72 -3.67 28.47
CA SER A 326 7.26 -2.33 28.72
C SER A 326 8.72 -2.37 29.15
N LEU A 327 9.09 -3.32 30.02
CA LEU A 327 10.48 -3.53 30.43
C LEU A 327 11.38 -3.96 29.25
N PHE A 328 10.85 -4.77 28.32
CA PHE A 328 11.58 -5.11 27.09
C PHE A 328 11.85 -3.89 26.22
N ILE A 329 10.87 -3.00 26.03
CA ILE A 329 11.04 -1.74 25.30
C ILE A 329 12.09 -0.87 26.00
N SER A 330 12.06 -0.79 27.32
CA SER A 330 13.04 -0.04 28.12
C SER A 330 14.48 -0.53 27.93
N ILE A 331 14.73 -1.85 28.00
CA ILE A 331 16.08 -2.37 27.77
C ILE A 331 16.48 -2.28 26.29
N GLU A 332 15.54 -2.38 25.36
CA GLU A 332 15.79 -2.24 23.92
C GLU A 332 16.34 -0.85 23.58
N CYS A 333 15.81 0.20 24.20
CA CYS A 333 16.28 1.57 24.05
C CYS A 333 17.79 1.70 24.31
N ILE A 334 18.25 1.27 25.49
CA ILE A 334 19.67 1.41 25.88
C ILE A 334 20.56 0.47 25.10
N ASN A 335 20.10 -0.76 24.84
CA ASN A 335 20.89 -1.70 24.05
C ASN A 335 21.08 -1.19 22.61
N THR A 336 20.11 -0.46 22.04
CA THR A 336 20.23 0.17 20.73
C THR A 336 21.19 1.37 20.75
N LEU A 337 21.15 2.21 21.80
CA LEU A 337 22.13 3.28 22.02
C LEU A 337 23.55 2.73 22.12
N ASN A 338 23.75 1.69 22.94
CA ASN A 338 25.06 1.07 23.14
C ASN A 338 25.58 0.35 21.89
N GLU A 339 24.71 -0.28 21.10
CA GLU A 339 25.11 -0.82 19.80
C GLU A 339 25.57 0.30 18.84
N GLY A 340 24.84 1.43 18.80
CA GLY A 340 25.21 2.59 17.99
C GLY A 340 26.57 3.18 18.38
N LEU A 341 26.81 3.37 19.68
CA LEU A 341 28.09 3.83 20.22
C LEU A 341 29.24 2.87 19.88
N LEU A 342 29.02 1.56 20.05
CA LEU A 342 30.03 0.54 19.74
C LEU A 342 30.44 0.58 18.25
N LEU A 343 29.46 0.71 17.35
CA LEU A 343 29.72 0.82 15.91
C LEU A 343 30.39 2.16 15.56
N HIS A 344 29.97 3.24 16.22
CA HIS A 344 30.59 4.56 16.06
C HIS A 344 32.07 4.54 16.46
N HIS A 345 32.41 4.06 17.67
CA HIS A 345 33.79 3.94 18.14
C HIS A 345 34.66 3.10 17.20
N LEU A 346 34.11 2.00 16.68
CA LEU A 346 34.81 1.18 15.69
C LEU A 346 35.08 1.98 14.40
N SER A 347 34.10 2.74 13.90
CA SER A 347 34.25 3.57 12.71
C SER A 347 35.21 4.76 12.92
N ALA A 348 35.34 5.23 14.17
CA ALA A 348 36.25 6.29 14.57
C ALA A 348 37.69 5.81 14.83
N GLY A 349 37.97 4.51 14.65
CA GLY A 349 39.32 3.94 14.76
C GLY A 349 39.70 3.45 16.16
N CYS A 350 38.75 3.33 17.09
CA CYS A 350 39.02 2.72 18.40
C CYS A 350 39.40 1.24 18.25
N SER A 351 40.29 0.76 19.11
CA SER A 351 40.62 -0.66 19.20
C SER A 351 39.39 -1.48 19.61
N LYS A 352 39.28 -2.73 19.14
CA LYS A 352 38.14 -3.58 19.54
C LYS A 352 38.15 -3.77 21.06
N PRO A 353 37.00 -3.57 21.73
CA PRO A 353 36.94 -3.77 23.17
C PRO A 353 37.18 -5.23 23.54
N GLY A 354 37.74 -5.44 24.73
CA GLY A 354 37.89 -6.78 25.31
C GLY A 354 36.54 -7.50 25.42
N TRP A 355 36.59 -8.82 25.52
CA TRP A 355 35.36 -9.61 25.65
C TRP A 355 34.62 -9.25 26.95
N SER A 356 33.30 -9.09 26.86
CA SER A 356 32.41 -9.02 28.01
C SER A 356 31.11 -9.74 27.70
N LYS A 357 30.41 -10.21 28.74
CA LYS A 357 29.10 -10.84 28.59
C LYS A 357 28.11 -9.94 27.85
N TYR A 358 28.15 -8.63 28.13
CA TYR A 358 27.27 -7.65 27.49
C TYR A 358 27.58 -7.46 26.00
N LEU A 359 28.85 -7.32 25.63
CA LEU A 359 29.26 -7.21 24.23
C LEU A 359 28.95 -8.49 23.44
N SER A 360 29.04 -9.66 24.09
CA SER A 360 28.61 -10.92 23.49
C SER A 360 27.09 -10.95 23.25
N PHE A 361 26.30 -10.40 24.17
CA PHE A 361 24.85 -10.25 24.00
C PHE A 361 24.48 -9.32 22.86
N LEU A 362 25.10 -8.13 22.74
CA LEU A 362 24.85 -7.20 21.63
C LEU A 362 25.18 -7.80 20.25
N LYS A 363 26.05 -8.83 20.20
CA LYS A 363 26.36 -9.57 18.96
C LYS A 363 25.49 -10.80 18.74
N SER A 364 24.64 -11.17 19.70
CA SER A 364 23.87 -12.42 19.70
C SER A 364 22.67 -12.38 18.76
N ASN A 365 22.22 -13.56 18.31
CA ASN A 365 20.98 -13.70 17.54
C ASN A 365 19.75 -13.24 18.34
N ARG A 366 19.76 -13.44 19.67
CA ARG A 366 18.66 -12.98 20.54
C ARG A 366 18.51 -11.46 20.51
N PHE A 367 19.61 -10.72 20.57
CA PHE A 367 19.55 -9.26 20.46
C PHE A 367 19.08 -8.83 19.06
N LYS A 368 19.59 -9.46 18.00
CA LYS A 368 19.13 -9.22 16.62
C LYS A 368 17.63 -9.46 16.47
N GLU A 369 17.08 -10.50 17.09
CA GLU A 369 15.64 -10.79 17.09
C GLU A 369 14.81 -9.75 17.83
N LEU A 370 15.23 -9.37 19.04
CA LEU A 370 14.52 -8.37 19.86
C LEU A 370 14.44 -7.02 19.13
N THR A 371 15.51 -6.65 18.44
CA THR A 371 15.66 -5.37 17.74
C THR A 371 15.37 -5.43 16.23
N LYS A 372 14.68 -6.47 15.75
CA LYS A 372 14.19 -6.49 14.36
C LYS A 372 13.26 -5.30 14.11
N PRO A 373 13.29 -4.69 12.89
CA PRO A 373 12.37 -3.63 12.53
C PRO A 373 10.92 -4.00 12.82
N LYS A 374 10.23 -3.11 13.51
CA LYS A 374 8.81 -3.18 13.83
C LYS A 374 8.02 -2.44 12.75
N TYR A 375 6.78 -2.82 12.53
CA TYR A 375 5.91 -2.19 11.55
C TYR A 375 4.53 -2.02 12.16
N LEU A 376 3.87 -0.90 11.89
CA LEU A 376 2.60 -0.49 12.52
C LEU A 376 1.42 -1.44 12.26
N ASN A 377 1.59 -2.50 11.48
CA ASN A 377 0.56 -3.49 11.16
C ASN A 377 1.07 -4.94 11.09
N GLN A 378 2.18 -5.27 11.77
CA GLN A 378 2.58 -6.68 11.89
C GLN A 378 1.84 -7.36 13.05
N PRO A 379 1.01 -8.38 12.82
CA PRO A 379 0.60 -9.26 13.90
C PRO A 379 1.85 -9.97 14.43
N GLN A 380 2.21 -9.69 15.68
CA GLN A 380 3.29 -10.41 16.35
C GLN A 380 2.94 -11.90 16.40
N LYS A 381 3.68 -12.70 15.64
CA LYS A 381 3.75 -14.15 15.82
C LYS A 381 4.37 -14.43 17.20
N TYR A 382 3.55 -14.48 18.25
CA TYR A 382 3.91 -15.16 19.49
C TYR A 382 3.13 -16.47 19.61
N THR A 383 3.90 -17.54 19.50
CA THR A 383 3.52 -18.92 19.73
C THR A 383 3.08 -19.12 21.19
N LYS A 384 1.79 -19.38 21.43
CA LYS A 384 1.32 -20.46 22.32
C LYS A 384 -0.21 -20.62 22.26
N VAL A 385 -0.61 -21.74 21.69
CA VAL A 385 -1.70 -22.63 22.09
C VAL A 385 -2.50 -22.16 23.32
N LEU A 386 -3.70 -21.63 23.10
CA LEU A 386 -4.97 -22.09 23.70
C LEU A 386 -6.09 -21.08 23.40
N ASN A 387 -7.26 -21.63 23.06
CA ASN A 387 -8.59 -21.02 22.97
C ASN A 387 -8.91 -20.17 21.73
N LYS A 388 -9.24 -20.94 20.67
CA LYS A 388 -10.36 -20.63 19.77
C LYS A 388 -11.62 -20.32 20.59
N ASN A 389 -12.39 -19.35 20.08
CA ASN A 389 -13.77 -18.95 20.42
C ASN A 389 -13.89 -17.72 21.33
N ARG A 390 -14.50 -16.67 20.74
CA ARG A 390 -14.65 -15.27 21.18
C ARG A 390 -13.32 -14.51 21.11
N ILE A 391 -13.15 -13.54 20.22
CA ILE A 391 -13.93 -12.29 20.14
C ILE A 391 -14.05 -11.87 18.67
N VAL A 392 -15.27 -11.92 18.15
CA VAL A 392 -15.71 -11.16 16.98
C VAL A 392 -16.24 -9.85 17.55
N GLY A 393 -15.68 -8.72 17.12
CA GLY A 393 -16.14 -7.38 17.49
C GLY A 393 -15.07 -6.54 18.18
N GLU A 394 -14.69 -5.45 17.50
CA GLU A 394 -13.98 -4.27 18.04
C GLU A 394 -12.46 -4.37 18.24
N LEU A 395 -11.71 -4.09 17.16
CA LEU A 395 -10.41 -3.39 17.09
C LEU A 395 -9.99 -3.28 15.61
N GLN A 396 -10.62 -2.37 14.85
CA GLN A 396 -10.22 -2.03 13.47
C GLN A 396 -9.05 -1.03 13.49
N GLY A 397 -7.84 -1.53 13.79
CA GLY A 397 -6.65 -0.94 13.17
C GLY A 397 -6.89 -0.92 11.66
N ARG A 398 -6.68 0.22 11.00
CA ARG A 398 -7.20 0.51 9.66
C ARG A 398 -6.63 -0.48 8.63
N ARG A 399 -7.32 -1.61 8.48
CA ARG A 399 -7.02 -2.65 7.51
C ARG A 399 -6.91 -1.99 6.12
N PRO A 400 -5.96 -2.41 5.26
CA PRO A 400 -5.80 -1.85 3.93
C PRO A 400 -7.15 -1.78 3.22
N LYS A 401 -7.43 -0.66 2.55
CA LYS A 401 -8.70 -0.53 1.83
C LYS A 401 -8.74 -1.59 0.73
N ILE A 402 -9.82 -2.35 0.70
CA ILE A 402 -10.03 -3.37 -0.33
C ILE A 402 -11.22 -3.00 -1.19
N HIS A 403 -11.18 -3.42 -2.45
CA HIS A 403 -12.31 -3.31 -3.36
C HIS A 403 -12.42 -4.59 -4.19
N THR A 404 -13.62 -5.13 -4.29
CA THR A 404 -13.89 -6.37 -5.02
C THR A 404 -14.40 -6.05 -6.43
N LEU A 405 -13.82 -6.70 -7.43
CA LEU A 405 -14.27 -6.63 -8.82
C LEU A 405 -14.76 -8.01 -9.26
N PHE A 406 -15.83 -8.03 -10.05
CA PHE A 406 -16.23 -9.21 -10.81
C PHE A 406 -16.73 -8.79 -12.19
N SER A 407 -16.42 -9.58 -13.22
CA SER A 407 -16.78 -9.28 -14.61
C SER A 407 -18.04 -10.04 -15.04
N THR A 408 -18.87 -9.37 -15.84
CA THR A 408 -20.13 -9.88 -16.37
C THR A 408 -20.37 -9.33 -17.78
N GLU A 409 -21.30 -9.92 -18.51
CA GLU A 409 -21.81 -9.41 -19.79
C GLU A 409 -23.29 -9.05 -19.67
N CYS A 410 -23.81 -8.22 -20.58
CA CYS A 410 -25.25 -7.89 -20.65
C CYS A 410 -26.09 -9.09 -21.11
N SER A 411 -26.29 -10.09 -20.24
CA SER A 411 -27.15 -11.24 -20.53
C SER A 411 -27.86 -11.77 -19.29
N THR A 412 -29.00 -12.43 -19.50
CA THR A 412 -29.79 -13.08 -18.44
C THR A 412 -28.99 -14.15 -17.70
N TYR A 413 -28.02 -14.77 -18.38
CA TYR A 413 -27.08 -15.71 -17.79
C TYR A 413 -26.24 -15.10 -16.66
N PHE A 414 -25.75 -13.87 -16.84
CA PHE A 414 -24.96 -13.18 -15.81
C PHE A 414 -25.84 -12.46 -14.78
N ASP A 415 -27.12 -12.22 -15.08
CA ASP A 415 -28.03 -11.57 -14.14
C ASP A 415 -28.23 -12.41 -12.88
N TRP A 416 -28.56 -13.70 -13.03
CA TRP A 416 -28.79 -14.57 -11.87
C TRP A 416 -27.49 -14.89 -11.12
N GLN A 417 -26.37 -14.96 -11.83
CA GLN A 417 -25.04 -15.07 -11.21
C GLN A 417 -24.73 -13.82 -10.39
N THR A 418 -25.05 -12.63 -10.89
CA THR A 418 -24.90 -11.36 -10.16
C THR A 418 -25.77 -11.35 -8.90
N VAL A 419 -27.02 -11.85 -8.96
CA VAL A 419 -27.91 -11.97 -7.80
C VAL A 419 -27.30 -12.90 -6.74
N GLY A 420 -26.81 -14.08 -7.14
CA GLY A 420 -26.13 -15.02 -6.24
C GLY A 420 -24.85 -14.44 -5.63
N PHE A 421 -23.99 -13.83 -6.45
CA PHE A 421 -22.76 -13.18 -6.02
C PHE A 421 -23.05 -12.06 -5.01
N MET A 422 -23.95 -11.14 -5.33
CA MET A 422 -24.27 -10.00 -4.46
C MET A 422 -25.02 -10.41 -3.19
N HIS A 423 -25.75 -11.51 -3.20
CA HIS A 423 -26.33 -12.08 -1.99
C HIS A 423 -25.23 -12.62 -1.08
N SER A 424 -24.36 -13.49 -1.61
CA SER A 424 -23.27 -14.10 -0.84
C SER A 424 -22.20 -13.09 -0.39
N PHE A 425 -21.88 -12.07 -1.18
CA PHE A 425 -20.99 -10.96 -0.80
C PHE A 425 -21.48 -10.21 0.44
N ARG A 426 -22.80 -9.97 0.54
CA ARG A 426 -23.39 -9.28 1.71
C ARG A 426 -23.34 -10.15 2.96
N LEU A 427 -23.51 -11.47 2.82
CA LEU A 427 -23.49 -12.41 3.93
C LEU A 427 -22.08 -12.77 4.39
N SER A 428 -21.10 -12.73 3.48
CA SER A 428 -19.73 -13.15 3.77
C SER A 428 -18.97 -12.22 4.71
N GLY A 429 -19.48 -11.00 4.93
CA GLY A 429 -18.77 -9.96 5.67
C GLY A 429 -17.53 -9.43 4.94
N GLN A 430 -17.48 -9.60 3.61
CA GLN A 430 -16.38 -9.08 2.79
C GLN A 430 -16.21 -7.57 3.02
N PRO A 431 -15.04 -7.11 3.47
CA PRO A 431 -14.81 -5.69 3.65
C PRO A 431 -14.76 -4.95 2.30
N GLY A 432 -14.95 -3.62 2.35
CA GLY A 432 -14.75 -2.76 1.19
C GLY A 432 -15.92 -2.72 0.20
N GLY A 433 -15.74 -1.96 -0.87
CA GLY A 433 -16.73 -1.82 -1.94
C GLY A 433 -16.68 -2.98 -2.93
N VAL A 434 -17.73 -3.13 -3.72
CA VAL A 434 -17.79 -4.06 -4.84
C VAL A 434 -18.20 -3.33 -6.11
N THR A 435 -17.59 -3.66 -7.24
CA THR A 435 -18.00 -3.19 -8.56
C THR A 435 -18.11 -4.34 -9.55
N ARG A 436 -19.29 -4.43 -10.17
CA ARG A 436 -19.52 -5.26 -11.35
C ARG A 436 -18.95 -4.55 -12.57
N LEU A 437 -18.07 -5.22 -13.29
CA LEU A 437 -17.56 -4.77 -14.58
C LEU A 437 -18.44 -5.36 -15.69
N LEU A 438 -19.35 -4.56 -16.23
CA LEU A 438 -20.38 -5.01 -17.15
C LEU A 438 -19.99 -4.69 -18.59
N SER A 439 -19.62 -5.72 -19.36
CA SER A 439 -19.17 -5.61 -20.74
C SER A 439 -20.34 -5.79 -21.71
N CYS A 440 -20.65 -4.76 -22.50
CA CYS A 440 -21.82 -4.77 -23.39
C CYS A 440 -21.54 -4.08 -24.72
N THR A 441 -22.26 -4.50 -25.75
CA THR A 441 -22.39 -3.71 -26.99
C THR A 441 -23.33 -2.52 -26.74
N ASP A 442 -23.26 -1.50 -27.58
CA ASP A 442 -24.17 -0.35 -27.48
C ASP A 442 -25.63 -0.75 -27.73
N GLU A 443 -25.86 -1.79 -28.54
CA GLU A 443 -27.17 -2.36 -28.81
C GLU A 443 -27.74 -3.10 -27.60
N ASP A 444 -26.95 -4.01 -27.01
CA ASP A 444 -27.39 -4.80 -25.85
C ASP A 444 -27.64 -3.89 -24.64
N LEU A 445 -26.80 -2.87 -24.45
CA LEU A 445 -26.91 -1.95 -23.32
C LEU A 445 -28.23 -1.15 -23.33
N LYS A 446 -28.81 -0.88 -24.51
CA LYS A 446 -30.11 -0.18 -24.63
C LYS A 446 -31.30 -1.03 -24.19
N LEU A 447 -31.19 -2.36 -24.33
CA LEU A 447 -32.26 -3.31 -24.03
C LEU A 447 -32.07 -4.04 -22.70
N TYR A 448 -30.87 -3.92 -22.12
CA TYR A 448 -30.53 -4.57 -20.87
C TYR A 448 -31.40 -4.05 -19.71
N LYS A 449 -31.80 -4.95 -18.82
CA LYS A 449 -32.69 -4.63 -17.68
C LYS A 449 -31.98 -4.72 -16.33
N GLY A 450 -30.91 -5.50 -16.23
CA GLY A 450 -30.21 -5.80 -14.98
C GLY A 450 -29.25 -4.70 -14.49
N HIS A 451 -29.52 -3.42 -14.76
CA HIS A 451 -28.61 -2.30 -14.44
C HIS A 451 -28.37 -2.14 -12.93
N ASP A 452 -29.39 -2.39 -12.12
CA ASP A 452 -29.44 -2.15 -10.68
C ASP A 452 -29.08 -3.36 -9.82
N LEU A 453 -28.69 -4.49 -10.45
CA LEU A 453 -28.35 -5.72 -9.73
C LEU A 453 -27.10 -5.58 -8.84
N ALA A 454 -26.16 -4.69 -9.20
CA ALA A 454 -24.93 -4.40 -8.47
C ALA A 454 -24.39 -2.99 -8.80
N PRO A 455 -23.55 -2.37 -7.94
CA PRO A 455 -22.79 -1.19 -8.33
C PRO A 455 -21.96 -1.51 -9.59
N THR A 456 -22.19 -0.79 -10.68
CA THR A 456 -21.74 -1.22 -12.02
C THR A 456 -20.84 -0.18 -12.68
N HIS A 457 -19.73 -0.65 -13.27
CA HIS A 457 -18.92 0.09 -14.25
C HIS A 457 -19.16 -0.50 -15.64
N TYR A 458 -19.58 0.33 -16.59
CA TYR A 458 -19.88 -0.09 -17.95
C TYR A 458 -18.59 -0.12 -18.79
N VAL A 459 -18.44 -1.19 -19.56
CA VAL A 459 -17.26 -1.46 -20.38
C VAL A 459 -17.72 -1.80 -21.81
N PRO A 460 -17.07 -1.25 -22.85
CA PRO A 460 -17.29 -1.71 -24.22
C PRO A 460 -16.96 -3.21 -24.33
N SER A 461 -17.87 -3.99 -24.92
CA SER A 461 -17.61 -5.41 -25.15
C SER A 461 -16.46 -5.59 -26.16
N MET A 462 -15.53 -6.46 -25.79
CA MET A 462 -14.44 -6.95 -26.63
C MET A 462 -14.71 -8.40 -27.09
N THR A 463 -15.92 -8.93 -26.85
CA THR A 463 -16.32 -10.28 -27.28
C THR A 463 -16.03 -10.51 -28.75
N GLN A 464 -16.34 -9.53 -29.60
CA GLN A 464 -15.89 -9.52 -30.98
C GLN A 464 -14.67 -8.61 -31.08
N HIS A 465 -13.51 -9.18 -31.42
CA HIS A 465 -12.29 -8.41 -31.55
C HIS A 465 -12.43 -7.38 -32.69
N PRO A 466 -12.19 -6.08 -32.45
CA PRO A 466 -12.52 -5.01 -33.40
C PRO A 466 -11.73 -5.05 -34.71
N LEU A 467 -10.48 -5.56 -34.69
CA LEU A 467 -9.64 -5.68 -35.90
C LEU A 467 -9.76 -7.03 -36.63
N THR A 468 -9.81 -8.15 -35.91
CA THR A 468 -9.76 -9.50 -36.51
C THR A 468 -11.14 -10.12 -36.67
N GLY A 469 -12.16 -9.62 -35.96
CA GLY A 469 -13.50 -10.21 -35.90
C GLY A 469 -13.58 -11.52 -35.11
N ASP A 470 -12.50 -11.94 -34.42
CA ASP A 470 -12.51 -13.15 -33.59
C ASP A 470 -13.55 -13.04 -32.46
N MET A 471 -14.29 -14.12 -32.23
CA MET A 471 -15.33 -14.18 -31.21
C MET A 471 -14.78 -14.88 -29.97
N TYR A 472 -14.44 -14.12 -28.95
CA TYR A 472 -13.84 -14.61 -27.71
C TYR A 472 -14.32 -13.82 -26.48
N PRO A 473 -15.48 -14.21 -25.87
CA PRO A 473 -16.06 -13.46 -24.75
C PRO A 473 -15.16 -13.34 -23.52
N ALA A 474 -14.33 -14.35 -23.23
CA ALA A 474 -13.50 -14.35 -22.02
C ALA A 474 -12.44 -13.23 -22.00
N ILE A 475 -12.11 -12.62 -23.16
CA ILE A 475 -11.25 -11.43 -23.23
C ILE A 475 -11.84 -10.21 -22.51
N ASN A 476 -13.16 -10.19 -22.30
CA ASN A 476 -13.83 -9.12 -21.58
C ASN A 476 -13.29 -8.98 -20.16
N LYS A 477 -12.87 -10.06 -19.49
CA LYS A 477 -12.35 -9.99 -18.12
C LYS A 477 -11.08 -9.10 -18.03
N PRO A 478 -9.98 -9.38 -18.76
CA PRO A 478 -8.82 -8.49 -18.77
C PRO A 478 -9.13 -7.11 -19.34
N ALA A 479 -9.93 -7.02 -20.41
CA ALA A 479 -10.30 -5.74 -21.02
C ALA A 479 -11.07 -4.83 -20.05
N ALA A 480 -11.99 -5.40 -19.28
CA ALA A 480 -12.83 -4.68 -18.33
C ALA A 480 -12.05 -4.22 -17.10
N VAL A 481 -11.17 -5.07 -16.56
CA VAL A 481 -10.26 -4.69 -15.46
C VAL A 481 -9.38 -3.53 -15.90
N LEU A 482 -8.81 -3.63 -17.11
CA LEU A 482 -8.01 -2.57 -17.71
C LEU A 482 -8.84 -1.28 -17.87
N HIS A 483 -10.01 -1.36 -18.49
CA HIS A 483 -10.88 -0.20 -18.71
C HIS A 483 -11.25 0.49 -17.38
N TRP A 484 -11.58 -0.27 -16.34
CA TRP A 484 -11.89 0.24 -15.01
C TRP A 484 -10.71 1.00 -14.40
N LEU A 485 -9.48 0.45 -14.47
CA LEU A 485 -8.27 1.10 -13.95
C LEU A 485 -8.01 2.48 -14.57
N TYR A 486 -8.33 2.67 -15.85
CA TYR A 486 -8.09 3.93 -16.56
C TYR A 486 -9.20 4.98 -16.35
N HIS A 487 -10.41 4.56 -15.96
CA HIS A 487 -11.58 5.45 -15.92
C HIS A 487 -12.11 5.73 -14.51
N VAL A 488 -11.64 5.00 -13.50
CA VAL A 488 -12.12 5.13 -12.12
C VAL A 488 -11.03 5.67 -11.21
N LYS A 489 -11.39 6.60 -10.32
CA LYS A 489 -10.53 6.99 -9.19
C LYS A 489 -10.62 5.93 -8.11
N ILE A 490 -9.55 5.16 -7.95
CA ILE A 490 -9.52 4.00 -7.06
C ILE A 490 -9.08 4.44 -5.67
N ASP A 491 -9.95 4.21 -4.67
CA ASP A 491 -9.67 4.41 -3.24
C ASP A 491 -9.53 3.06 -2.53
N ALA A 492 -8.66 2.20 -3.07
CA ALA A 492 -8.34 0.89 -2.55
C ALA A 492 -6.86 0.56 -2.78
N GLU A 493 -6.25 -0.11 -1.80
CA GLU A 493 -4.87 -0.58 -1.83
C GLU A 493 -4.78 -1.99 -2.42
N TYR A 494 -5.78 -2.83 -2.14
CA TYR A 494 -5.87 -4.18 -2.71
C TYR A 494 -7.17 -4.36 -3.49
N ILE A 495 -7.04 -5.00 -4.64
CA ILE A 495 -8.18 -5.39 -5.46
C ILE A 495 -8.34 -6.90 -5.36
N VAL A 496 -9.56 -7.33 -5.03
CA VAL A 496 -9.97 -8.74 -5.06
C VAL A 496 -10.75 -8.96 -6.35
N ILE A 497 -10.20 -9.71 -7.29
CA ILE A 497 -10.89 -10.03 -8.56
C ILE A 497 -11.46 -11.44 -8.44
N LEU A 498 -12.78 -11.55 -8.60
CA LEU A 498 -13.57 -12.78 -8.56
C LEU A 498 -14.35 -12.95 -9.86
N ASP A 499 -14.86 -14.15 -10.11
CA ASP A 499 -15.78 -14.42 -11.21
C ASP A 499 -17.25 -14.32 -10.74
N ALA A 500 -18.15 -14.05 -11.69
CA ALA A 500 -19.58 -13.93 -11.39
C ALA A 500 -20.20 -15.26 -10.92
N ASP A 501 -19.63 -16.38 -11.33
CA ASP A 501 -20.02 -17.73 -10.94
C ASP A 501 -19.36 -18.19 -9.63
N MET A 502 -19.17 -17.25 -8.70
CA MET A 502 -18.62 -17.50 -7.37
C MET A 502 -19.62 -17.20 -6.26
N ILE A 503 -19.75 -18.11 -5.28
CA ILE A 503 -20.51 -17.91 -4.03
C ILE A 503 -19.53 -17.75 -2.86
N MET A 504 -19.63 -16.64 -2.14
CA MET A 504 -18.80 -16.37 -0.97
C MET A 504 -19.38 -16.99 0.30
N ARG A 505 -18.53 -17.68 1.08
CA ARG A 505 -18.83 -18.23 2.41
C ARG A 505 -18.25 -17.39 3.56
N GLY A 506 -17.29 -16.52 3.25
CA GLY A 506 -16.60 -15.68 4.22
C GLY A 506 -15.69 -14.66 3.54
N PRO A 507 -15.04 -13.78 4.31
CA PRO A 507 -14.26 -12.70 3.75
C PRO A 507 -12.94 -13.24 3.18
N ILE A 508 -12.50 -12.65 2.08
CA ILE A 508 -11.22 -12.87 1.41
C ILE A 508 -10.41 -11.60 1.55
N THR A 509 -9.41 -11.64 2.42
CA THR A 509 -8.69 -10.43 2.82
C THR A 509 -7.19 -10.55 2.57
N PRO A 510 -6.52 -9.48 2.12
CA PRO A 510 -5.09 -9.53 1.82
C PRO A 510 -4.26 -9.90 3.06
N TRP A 511 -4.68 -9.49 4.26
CA TRP A 511 -3.96 -9.80 5.50
C TRP A 511 -4.12 -11.25 5.99
N GLU A 512 -5.25 -11.92 5.72
CA GLU A 512 -5.43 -13.33 6.07
C GLU A 512 -4.64 -14.24 5.12
N TYR A 513 -4.55 -13.83 3.86
CA TYR A 513 -3.92 -14.64 2.82
C TYR A 513 -2.48 -14.26 2.48
N GLY A 514 -1.98 -13.15 3.02
CA GLY A 514 -0.59 -12.72 2.93
C GLY A 514 -0.24 -11.91 1.68
N ALA A 515 -1.24 -11.39 0.95
CA ALA A 515 -1.00 -10.58 -0.23
C ALA A 515 -0.17 -9.34 0.12
N SER A 516 0.86 -9.07 -0.69
CA SER A 516 1.75 -7.91 -0.55
C SER A 516 2.25 -7.46 -1.93
N PRO A 517 2.81 -6.24 -2.08
CA PRO A 517 3.39 -5.81 -3.35
C PRO A 517 4.41 -6.82 -3.90
N GLY A 518 4.30 -7.13 -5.19
CA GLY A 518 5.09 -8.17 -5.87
C GLY A 518 4.65 -9.61 -5.58
N HIS A 519 3.78 -9.82 -4.59
CA HIS A 519 3.31 -11.14 -4.15
C HIS A 519 1.78 -11.22 -4.08
N PRO A 520 1.09 -11.27 -5.24
CA PRO A 520 -0.36 -11.45 -5.27
C PRO A 520 -0.75 -12.81 -4.69
N VAL A 521 -1.95 -12.94 -4.15
CA VAL A 521 -2.50 -14.26 -3.76
C VAL A 521 -3.35 -14.78 -4.89
N SER A 522 -3.25 -16.09 -5.17
CA SER A 522 -4.22 -16.73 -6.04
C SER A 522 -4.61 -18.16 -5.64
N ALA A 523 -5.84 -18.54 -5.98
CA ALA A 523 -6.19 -19.96 -6.09
C ALA A 523 -5.50 -20.59 -7.33
N PRO A 524 -5.08 -21.87 -7.26
CA PRO A 524 -4.41 -22.53 -8.37
C PRO A 524 -5.36 -23.00 -9.47
N TYR A 525 -4.85 -23.04 -10.70
CA TYR A 525 -5.45 -23.66 -11.87
C TYR A 525 -4.51 -24.71 -12.45
N GLU A 526 -4.44 -25.87 -11.79
CA GLU A 526 -3.46 -26.93 -12.11
C GLU A 526 -3.53 -27.46 -13.55
N TYR A 527 -4.67 -27.28 -14.21
CA TYR A 527 -4.87 -27.65 -15.62
C TYR A 527 -4.12 -26.74 -16.61
N LEU A 528 -3.52 -25.62 -16.18
CA LEU A 528 -2.69 -24.75 -17.01
C LEU A 528 -1.29 -25.35 -17.28
N ILE A 529 -1.24 -26.51 -17.93
CA ILE A 529 0.02 -27.25 -18.19
C ILE A 529 1.00 -26.50 -19.11
N GLY A 530 0.53 -25.49 -19.84
CA GLY A 530 1.31 -24.64 -20.73
C GLY A 530 2.41 -23.83 -20.03
N CYS A 531 2.30 -23.61 -18.72
CA CYS A 531 3.37 -23.00 -17.93
C CYS A 531 4.64 -23.87 -17.88
N ASP A 532 4.52 -25.19 -18.07
CA ASP A 532 5.64 -26.14 -17.93
C ASP A 532 6.20 -26.60 -19.29
N ASN A 533 5.74 -26.04 -20.40
CA ASN A 533 6.08 -26.54 -21.73
C ASN A 533 6.48 -25.43 -22.74
N VAL A 534 6.37 -25.74 -24.03
CA VAL A 534 6.75 -24.84 -25.12
C VAL A 534 5.95 -23.52 -25.11
N LEU A 535 4.69 -23.54 -24.64
CA LEU A 535 3.81 -22.38 -24.64
C LEU A 535 4.39 -21.23 -23.82
N ALA A 536 4.91 -21.50 -22.61
CA ALA A 536 5.60 -20.49 -21.81
C ALA A 536 6.87 -19.96 -22.47
N LYS A 537 7.62 -20.80 -23.19
CA LYS A 537 8.84 -20.36 -23.88
C LYS A 537 8.57 -19.44 -25.07
N ILE A 538 7.41 -19.60 -25.71
CA ILE A 538 6.96 -18.76 -26.82
C ILE A 538 6.45 -17.42 -26.28
N HIS A 539 5.57 -17.46 -25.27
CA HIS A 539 4.78 -16.30 -24.87
C HIS A 539 5.31 -15.52 -23.66
N THR A 540 6.41 -15.95 -23.03
CA THR A 540 7.08 -15.14 -22.02
C THR A 540 8.60 -15.21 -22.08
N ARG A 541 9.25 -14.09 -21.76
CA ARG A 541 10.71 -14.00 -21.57
C ARG A 541 11.16 -14.63 -20.25
N ASN A 542 10.24 -14.87 -19.32
CA ASN A 542 10.53 -15.37 -17.97
C ASN A 542 9.74 -16.66 -17.69
N PRO A 543 9.92 -17.75 -18.45
CA PRO A 543 9.11 -18.97 -18.29
C PRO A 543 9.21 -19.59 -16.89
N SER A 544 10.32 -19.40 -16.16
CA SER A 544 10.48 -19.85 -14.77
C SER A 544 9.65 -19.08 -13.72
N PHE A 545 8.94 -18.04 -14.15
CA PHE A 545 7.98 -17.28 -13.35
C PHE A 545 6.53 -17.54 -13.78
N CYS A 546 6.27 -18.46 -14.71
CA CYS A 546 4.89 -18.85 -15.07
C CYS A 546 4.30 -19.71 -13.95
N GLU A 547 3.30 -19.18 -13.27
CA GLU A 547 2.57 -19.90 -12.21
C GLU A 547 1.15 -20.22 -12.68
N LYS A 548 0.63 -21.39 -12.27
CA LYS A 548 -0.69 -21.91 -12.66
C LYS A 548 -1.79 -21.32 -11.77
N VAL A 549 -2.20 -20.09 -12.04
CA VAL A 549 -3.06 -19.27 -11.17
C VAL A 549 -4.16 -18.56 -11.95
N GLY A 550 -5.21 -18.07 -11.27
CA GLY A 550 -6.24 -17.24 -11.91
C GLY A 550 -7.65 -17.25 -11.30
N GLY A 551 -7.94 -18.12 -10.31
CA GLY A 551 -9.30 -18.26 -9.74
C GLY A 551 -9.74 -17.08 -8.88
N VAL A 552 -9.23 -17.00 -7.66
CA VAL A 552 -9.39 -15.83 -6.79
C VAL A 552 -8.12 -15.02 -6.85
N ILE A 553 -8.16 -13.74 -7.17
CA ILE A 553 -6.95 -12.91 -7.27
C ILE A 553 -7.01 -11.82 -6.21
N ILE A 554 -5.97 -11.73 -5.36
CA ILE A 554 -5.78 -10.59 -4.44
C ILE A 554 -4.47 -9.91 -4.85
N MET A 555 -4.56 -8.69 -5.36
CA MET A 555 -3.41 -7.98 -5.93
C MET A 555 -3.35 -6.55 -5.41
N HIS A 556 -2.14 -6.09 -5.09
CA HIS A 556 -1.92 -4.69 -4.74
C HIS A 556 -2.19 -3.80 -5.97
N ILE A 557 -2.78 -2.63 -5.76
CA ILE A 557 -3.21 -1.75 -6.85
C ILE A 557 -2.07 -1.33 -7.80
N ASP A 558 -0.85 -1.17 -7.28
CA ASP A 558 0.31 -0.80 -8.10
C ASP A 558 0.85 -1.96 -8.94
N ASP A 559 0.68 -3.20 -8.50
CA ASP A 559 0.96 -4.37 -9.34
C ASP A 559 -0.11 -4.45 -10.44
N LEU A 560 -1.38 -4.28 -10.06
CA LEU A 560 -2.50 -4.35 -11.00
C LEU A 560 -2.39 -3.30 -12.12
N LYS A 561 -1.97 -2.06 -11.81
CA LYS A 561 -1.74 -0.99 -12.80
C LYS A 561 -0.69 -1.36 -13.85
N ARG A 562 0.38 -2.06 -13.45
CA ARG A 562 1.44 -2.54 -14.35
C ARG A 562 0.99 -3.79 -15.11
N PHE A 563 0.22 -4.63 -14.44
CA PHE A 563 -0.21 -5.94 -14.90
C PHE A 563 -1.34 -5.90 -15.92
N ALA A 564 -2.37 -5.07 -15.74
CA ALA A 564 -3.62 -5.17 -16.51
C ALA A 564 -3.45 -4.99 -18.03
N MET A 565 -2.59 -4.08 -18.47
CA MET A 565 -2.27 -3.91 -19.90
C MET A 565 -1.58 -5.15 -20.47
N LEU A 566 -0.64 -5.73 -19.72
CA LEU A 566 0.06 -6.93 -20.13
C LEU A 566 -0.86 -8.13 -20.14
N TRP A 567 -1.77 -8.25 -19.18
CA TRP A 567 -2.76 -9.32 -19.14
C TRP A 567 -3.59 -9.30 -20.41
N PHE A 568 -4.20 -8.15 -20.75
CA PHE A 568 -4.99 -8.00 -21.96
C PHE A 568 -4.18 -8.34 -23.23
N HIS A 569 -2.99 -7.75 -23.39
CA HIS A 569 -2.14 -8.01 -24.56
C HIS A 569 -1.68 -9.47 -24.66
N LYS A 570 -1.27 -10.10 -23.56
CA LYS A 570 -0.84 -11.50 -23.54
C LYS A 570 -2.00 -12.45 -23.81
N SER A 571 -3.21 -12.11 -23.37
CA SER A 571 -4.42 -12.86 -23.75
C SER A 571 -4.66 -12.82 -25.26
N GLU A 572 -4.51 -11.67 -25.92
CA GLU A 572 -4.62 -11.56 -27.38
C GLU A 572 -3.50 -12.35 -28.09
N GLU A 573 -2.28 -12.30 -27.58
CA GLU A 573 -1.12 -13.02 -28.13
C GLU A 573 -1.34 -14.55 -28.11
N VAL A 574 -1.75 -15.09 -26.96
CA VAL A 574 -2.04 -16.53 -26.83
C VAL A 574 -3.29 -16.90 -27.63
N ARG A 575 -4.29 -16.01 -27.71
CA ARG A 575 -5.49 -16.22 -28.54
C ARG A 575 -5.14 -16.24 -30.03
N ALA A 576 -4.16 -15.48 -30.50
CA ALA A 576 -3.74 -15.51 -31.89
C ALA A 576 -3.02 -16.82 -32.27
N ASP A 577 -2.38 -17.49 -31.30
CA ASP A 577 -1.60 -18.71 -31.52
C ASP A 577 -2.45 -19.99 -31.59
N LYS A 578 -3.21 -20.09 -32.68
CA LYS A 578 -4.09 -21.25 -32.95
C LYS A 578 -3.33 -22.56 -33.17
N GLU A 579 -2.04 -22.50 -33.51
CA GLU A 579 -1.21 -23.69 -33.75
C GLU A 579 -0.96 -24.48 -32.46
N HIS A 580 -1.04 -23.82 -31.30
CA HIS A 580 -0.71 -24.41 -30.00
C HIS A 580 -1.93 -24.67 -29.11
N TYR A 581 -3.15 -24.65 -29.65
CA TYR A 581 -4.38 -24.88 -28.87
C TYR A 581 -4.59 -26.30 -28.36
N ALA A 582 -3.81 -27.27 -28.87
CA ALA A 582 -3.99 -28.68 -28.55
C ALA A 582 -4.02 -28.93 -27.03
N THR A 583 -4.92 -29.82 -26.57
CA THR A 583 -5.14 -30.13 -25.14
C THR A 583 -3.86 -30.59 -24.43
N ASN A 584 -2.96 -31.29 -25.12
CA ASN A 584 -1.68 -31.72 -24.57
C ASN A 584 -0.65 -30.58 -24.40
N ILE A 585 -0.92 -29.39 -24.95
CA ILE A 585 -0.12 -28.18 -24.80
C ILE A 585 -0.76 -27.22 -23.80
N THR A 586 -2.07 -27.00 -23.88
CA THR A 586 -2.78 -25.98 -23.09
C THR A 586 -3.55 -26.56 -21.91
N GLY A 587 -3.88 -27.85 -21.90
CA GLY A 587 -4.86 -28.39 -20.97
C GLY A 587 -6.30 -27.94 -21.24
N ASP A 588 -6.55 -27.19 -22.33
CA ASP A 588 -7.91 -26.90 -22.79
C ASP A 588 -8.55 -28.18 -23.33
N ILE A 589 -9.53 -28.70 -22.61
CA ILE A 589 -10.24 -29.93 -22.98
C ILE A 589 -11.00 -29.80 -24.32
N TYR A 590 -11.25 -28.59 -24.78
CA TYR A 590 -11.92 -28.33 -26.06
C TYR A 590 -10.95 -28.03 -27.21
N ALA A 591 -9.64 -27.91 -26.91
CA ALA A 591 -8.60 -27.54 -27.88
C ALA A 591 -8.97 -26.33 -28.74
N SER A 592 -9.66 -25.35 -28.14
CA SER A 592 -10.31 -24.23 -28.83
C SER A 592 -9.71 -22.86 -28.50
N GLY A 593 -8.75 -22.84 -27.56
CA GLY A 593 -8.18 -21.62 -27.02
C GLY A 593 -9.14 -20.91 -26.08
N TRP A 594 -10.01 -21.64 -25.38
CA TRP A 594 -11.01 -21.05 -24.48
C TRP A 594 -10.35 -20.38 -23.26
N ILE A 595 -9.26 -20.97 -22.77
CA ILE A 595 -8.51 -20.53 -21.58
C ILE A 595 -7.31 -19.61 -21.90
N SER A 596 -7.31 -18.95 -23.06
CA SER A 596 -6.23 -18.06 -23.52
C SER A 596 -6.02 -16.85 -22.60
N GLU A 597 -7.07 -16.33 -21.98
CA GLU A 597 -7.06 -15.27 -20.99
C GLU A 597 -6.40 -15.68 -19.66
N MET A 598 -6.55 -16.95 -19.26
CA MET A 598 -5.90 -17.52 -18.08
C MET A 598 -4.39 -17.64 -18.32
N TYR A 599 -3.99 -18.10 -19.51
CA TYR A 599 -2.57 -18.07 -19.91
C TYR A 599 -2.04 -16.65 -20.05
N GLY A 600 -2.83 -15.74 -20.62
CA GLY A 600 -2.49 -14.33 -20.68
C GLY A 600 -2.22 -13.74 -19.30
N TYR A 601 -2.98 -14.15 -18.27
CA TYR A 601 -2.72 -13.77 -16.88
C TYR A 601 -1.35 -14.29 -16.42
N SER A 602 -1.10 -15.59 -16.51
CA SER A 602 0.15 -16.21 -16.04
C SER A 602 1.38 -15.66 -16.75
N PHE A 603 1.31 -15.44 -18.07
CA PHE A 603 2.43 -14.90 -18.83
C PHE A 603 2.65 -13.41 -18.55
N ALA A 604 1.60 -12.62 -18.38
CA ALA A 604 1.72 -11.22 -17.97
C ALA A 604 2.35 -11.07 -16.58
N ALA A 605 1.97 -11.94 -15.64
CA ALA A 605 2.56 -11.99 -14.32
C ALA A 605 4.04 -12.38 -14.37
N ALA A 606 4.38 -13.36 -15.22
CA ALA A 606 5.76 -13.79 -15.45
C ALA A 606 6.63 -12.67 -16.05
N GLU A 607 6.11 -11.88 -17.00
CA GLU A 607 6.81 -10.71 -17.56
C GLU A 607 7.17 -9.68 -16.47
N LEU A 608 6.29 -9.51 -15.48
CA LEU A 608 6.53 -8.65 -14.32
C LEU A 608 7.28 -9.33 -13.17
N LYS A 609 7.61 -10.63 -13.31
CA LYS A 609 8.25 -11.45 -12.29
C LYS A 609 7.50 -11.44 -10.94
N LEU A 610 6.16 -11.36 -11.00
CA LEU A 610 5.32 -11.50 -9.81
C LEU A 610 5.47 -12.93 -9.25
N ARG A 611 5.37 -13.06 -7.93
CA ARG A 611 5.47 -14.35 -7.23
C ARG A 611 4.21 -14.59 -6.42
N HIS A 612 3.30 -15.41 -6.94
CA HIS A 612 2.02 -15.63 -6.29
C HIS A 612 2.16 -16.47 -5.02
N ILE A 613 1.42 -16.07 -4.00
CA ILE A 613 1.12 -16.92 -2.85
C ILE A 613 -0.07 -17.79 -3.25
N ILE A 614 0.21 -19.04 -3.58
CA ILE A 614 -0.81 -19.99 -4.04
C ILE A 614 -1.53 -20.59 -2.83
N ARG A 615 -2.85 -20.46 -2.79
CA ARG A 615 -3.69 -20.90 -1.67
C ARG A 615 -4.81 -21.82 -2.15
N ARG A 616 -4.68 -23.12 -1.82
CA ARG A 616 -5.66 -24.17 -2.15
C ARG A 616 -6.90 -24.13 -1.26
N ASP A 617 -6.80 -23.46 -0.12
CA ASP A 617 -7.84 -23.38 0.91
C ASP A 617 -8.83 -22.22 0.71
N ILE A 618 -8.65 -21.36 -0.30
CA ILE A 618 -9.55 -20.21 -0.56
C ILE A 618 -10.81 -20.65 -1.33
N MET A 619 -10.61 -21.41 -2.41
CA MET A 619 -11.62 -21.67 -3.43
C MET A 619 -11.77 -23.17 -3.67
N LEU A 620 -13.02 -23.63 -3.78
CA LEU A 620 -13.36 -25.02 -4.11
C LEU A 620 -14.38 -25.04 -5.25
N TYR A 621 -14.22 -25.98 -6.18
CA TYR A 621 -15.29 -26.34 -7.11
C TYR A 621 -16.27 -27.28 -6.38
N PRO A 622 -17.58 -26.98 -6.32
CA PRO A 622 -18.57 -27.94 -5.86
C PRO A 622 -18.39 -29.30 -6.58
N GLY A 623 -18.57 -30.41 -5.86
CA GLY A 623 -18.24 -31.74 -6.34
C GLY A 623 -16.77 -32.15 -6.21
N TYR A 624 -15.88 -31.30 -5.69
CA TYR A 624 -14.50 -31.65 -5.36
C TYR A 624 -14.34 -31.81 -3.85
N GLU A 625 -13.51 -32.77 -3.44
CA GLU A 625 -13.20 -32.98 -2.04
C GLU A 625 -12.35 -31.82 -1.48
N PRO A 626 -12.74 -31.21 -0.35
CA PRO A 626 -11.93 -30.19 0.29
C PRO A 626 -10.67 -30.81 0.91
N GLU A 627 -9.56 -30.07 0.95
CA GLU A 627 -8.39 -30.51 1.71
C GLU A 627 -8.72 -30.66 3.20
N PRO A 628 -8.15 -31.66 3.90
CA PRO A 628 -8.42 -31.88 5.32
C PRO A 628 -8.16 -30.62 6.17
N GLY A 629 -9.21 -30.15 6.85
CA GLY A 629 -9.14 -28.95 7.70
C GLY A 629 -9.14 -27.60 6.96
N ALA A 630 -9.29 -27.60 5.63
CA ALA A 630 -9.39 -26.37 4.85
C ALA A 630 -10.68 -25.59 5.15
N SER A 631 -10.55 -24.27 5.31
CA SER A 631 -11.68 -23.36 5.50
C SER A 631 -12.00 -22.65 4.19
N ILE A 632 -12.77 -23.32 3.32
CA ILE A 632 -13.17 -22.79 2.01
C ILE A 632 -13.94 -21.48 2.17
N ARG A 633 -13.51 -20.43 1.46
CA ARG A 633 -14.15 -19.10 1.45
C ARG A 633 -15.01 -18.84 0.23
N VAL A 634 -14.77 -19.54 -0.88
CA VAL A 634 -15.50 -19.35 -2.14
C VAL A 634 -15.79 -20.68 -2.80
N PHE A 635 -17.02 -20.82 -3.29
CA PHE A 635 -17.37 -21.85 -4.27
C PHE A 635 -17.26 -21.28 -5.67
N HIS A 636 -16.56 -21.96 -6.57
CA HIS A 636 -16.57 -21.65 -8.00
C HIS A 636 -17.43 -22.68 -8.72
N TYR A 637 -18.69 -22.36 -9.04
CA TYR A 637 -19.64 -23.30 -9.64
C TYR A 637 -19.56 -23.30 -11.19
N GLY A 638 -18.36 -23.14 -11.72
CA GLY A 638 -18.10 -23.07 -13.16
C GLY A 638 -18.27 -24.40 -13.92
N LEU A 639 -18.31 -25.52 -13.19
CA LEU A 639 -18.39 -26.88 -13.71
C LEU A 639 -19.65 -27.59 -13.20
N ARG A 640 -20.06 -28.63 -13.92
CA ARG A 640 -21.13 -29.53 -13.47
C ARG A 640 -20.71 -30.27 -12.21
N PHE A 641 -21.62 -30.35 -11.23
CA PHE A 641 -21.42 -31.13 -10.01
C PHE A 641 -22.68 -31.95 -9.65
N ARG A 642 -22.49 -32.99 -8.83
CA ARG A 642 -23.52 -33.97 -8.49
C ARG A 642 -23.52 -34.29 -7.00
N VAL A 643 -24.70 -34.57 -6.47
CA VAL A 643 -24.91 -35.13 -5.12
C VAL A 643 -25.98 -36.21 -5.24
N GLY A 644 -25.58 -37.48 -5.15
CA GLY A 644 -26.44 -38.61 -5.48
C GLY A 644 -27.01 -38.50 -6.90
N ASN A 645 -28.35 -38.51 -7.01
CA ASN A 645 -29.07 -38.39 -8.29
C ASN A 645 -29.31 -36.94 -8.72
N TRP A 646 -29.05 -35.97 -7.86
CA TRP A 646 -29.21 -34.55 -8.17
C TRP A 646 -27.94 -34.01 -8.82
N SER A 647 -28.09 -33.10 -9.78
CA SER A 647 -26.97 -32.45 -10.45
C SER A 647 -27.28 -31.00 -10.80
N PHE A 648 -26.26 -30.17 -10.78
CA PHE A 648 -26.34 -28.79 -11.24
C PHE A 648 -25.23 -28.48 -12.23
N ASP A 649 -25.60 -27.76 -13.30
CA ASP A 649 -24.68 -27.21 -14.28
C ASP A 649 -25.21 -25.85 -14.71
N LYS A 650 -24.40 -24.79 -14.51
CA LYS A 650 -24.80 -23.44 -14.89
C LYS A 650 -25.09 -23.31 -16.39
N ALA A 651 -24.45 -24.13 -17.22
CA ALA A 651 -24.61 -24.08 -18.68
C ALA A 651 -26.05 -24.37 -19.12
N ASP A 652 -26.81 -25.12 -18.32
CA ASP A 652 -28.21 -25.47 -18.59
C ASP A 652 -29.16 -24.25 -18.45
N TRP A 653 -28.68 -23.16 -17.85
CA TRP A 653 -29.46 -21.95 -17.52
C TRP A 653 -29.00 -20.71 -18.29
N ARG A 654 -28.31 -20.88 -19.43
CA ARG A 654 -27.78 -19.77 -20.24
C ARG A 654 -28.85 -18.86 -20.86
N SER A 655 -30.00 -19.43 -21.22
CA SER A 655 -31.09 -18.70 -21.89
C SER A 655 -32.30 -18.44 -20.98
N THR A 656 -32.25 -18.89 -19.73
CA THR A 656 -33.38 -18.76 -18.80
C THR A 656 -33.30 -17.45 -18.02
N ASP A 657 -34.36 -16.64 -18.09
CA ASP A 657 -34.46 -15.41 -17.31
C ASP A 657 -34.92 -15.70 -15.88
N MET A 658 -33.99 -16.12 -15.03
CA MET A 658 -34.27 -16.45 -13.62
C MET A 658 -34.57 -15.20 -12.77
N VAL A 659 -34.14 -14.01 -13.20
CA VAL A 659 -34.21 -12.79 -12.39
C VAL A 659 -35.55 -12.07 -12.60
N ASN A 660 -36.05 -12.01 -13.84
CA ASN A 660 -37.30 -11.35 -14.17
C ASN A 660 -38.52 -12.27 -14.18
N THR A 661 -38.32 -13.58 -14.33
CA THR A 661 -39.42 -14.54 -14.16
C THR A 661 -39.64 -14.74 -12.67
N CYS A 662 -40.80 -14.29 -12.17
CA CYS A 662 -41.14 -14.41 -10.75
C CYS A 662 -41.10 -15.86 -10.28
N TRP A 663 -40.50 -16.06 -9.10
CA TRP A 663 -40.34 -17.35 -8.42
C TRP A 663 -39.57 -18.42 -9.20
N ALA A 664 -38.87 -18.04 -10.28
CA ALA A 664 -37.96 -18.94 -10.98
C ALA A 664 -36.84 -19.40 -10.03
N ASN A 665 -36.61 -20.71 -9.97
CA ASN A 665 -35.69 -21.33 -9.03
C ASN A 665 -34.95 -22.50 -9.67
N PHE A 666 -33.75 -22.84 -9.17
CA PHE A 666 -33.06 -24.04 -9.63
C PHE A 666 -33.61 -25.29 -8.94
N PRO A 667 -33.42 -26.50 -9.50
CA PRO A 667 -33.83 -27.75 -8.88
C PRO A 667 -33.28 -27.85 -7.46
N ASP A 668 -34.16 -28.12 -6.49
CA ASP A 668 -33.77 -28.15 -5.08
C ASP A 668 -32.74 -29.26 -4.83
N PRO A 669 -31.62 -28.95 -4.16
CA PRO A 669 -30.63 -29.95 -3.81
C PRO A 669 -31.18 -30.89 -2.72
N PRO A 670 -30.65 -32.13 -2.59
CA PRO A 670 -31.06 -33.07 -1.55
C PRO A 670 -30.93 -32.48 -0.15
N ASP A 671 -31.71 -33.00 0.80
CA ASP A 671 -31.56 -32.58 2.20
C ASP A 671 -30.20 -33.06 2.75
N PRO A 672 -29.43 -32.21 3.46
CA PRO A 672 -28.18 -32.62 4.11
C PRO A 672 -28.28 -33.89 4.98
N SER A 673 -29.45 -34.16 5.58
CA SER A 673 -29.69 -35.36 6.38
C SER A 673 -29.87 -36.64 5.55
N SER A 674 -30.11 -36.50 4.24
CA SER A 674 -30.31 -37.62 3.30
C SER A 674 -29.00 -38.17 2.71
N ILE A 675 -27.85 -37.56 3.03
CA ILE A 675 -26.54 -38.02 2.57
C ILE A 675 -26.18 -39.35 3.26
N ALA A 676 -26.12 -40.42 2.47
CA ALA A 676 -25.92 -41.79 2.96
C ALA A 676 -24.45 -42.26 3.00
N THR A 677 -23.49 -41.47 2.48
CA THR A 677 -22.07 -41.88 2.47
C THR A 677 -21.44 -41.80 3.86
N GLU A 678 -20.73 -42.86 4.24
CA GLU A 678 -19.96 -42.95 5.50
C GLU A 678 -18.55 -42.36 5.36
N ASP A 679 -18.09 -42.08 4.13
CA ASP A 679 -16.80 -41.44 3.90
C ASP A 679 -16.86 -39.95 4.32
N PRO A 680 -16.05 -39.50 5.30
CA PRO A 680 -16.05 -38.13 5.77
C PRO A 680 -15.72 -37.09 4.69
N ASN A 681 -14.86 -37.42 3.72
CA ASN A 681 -14.45 -36.51 2.65
C ASN A 681 -15.55 -36.38 1.59
N GLU A 682 -16.16 -37.50 1.18
CA GLU A 682 -17.32 -37.48 0.27
C GLU A 682 -18.50 -36.75 0.91
N ARG A 683 -18.75 -36.99 2.19
CA ARG A 683 -19.80 -36.29 2.95
C ARG A 683 -19.54 -34.79 3.00
N ALA A 684 -18.29 -34.37 3.26
CA ALA A 684 -17.93 -32.95 3.26
C ALA A 684 -18.10 -32.30 1.89
N ARG A 685 -17.66 -32.97 0.81
CA ARG A 685 -17.86 -32.55 -0.59
C ARG A 685 -19.35 -32.34 -0.88
N ASP A 686 -20.19 -33.31 -0.55
CA ASP A 686 -21.62 -33.29 -0.86
C ASP A 686 -22.34 -32.17 -0.08
N LEU A 687 -22.02 -32.01 1.21
CA LEU A 687 -22.56 -30.92 2.04
C LEU A 687 -22.20 -29.53 1.48
N LEU A 688 -20.95 -29.32 1.08
CA LEU A 688 -20.50 -28.06 0.48
C LEU A 688 -21.19 -27.81 -0.88
N SER A 689 -21.45 -28.87 -1.65
CA SER A 689 -22.14 -28.78 -2.93
C SER A 689 -23.62 -28.40 -2.77
N ILE A 690 -24.30 -29.00 -1.78
CA ILE A 690 -25.67 -28.62 -1.40
C ILE A 690 -25.70 -27.17 -0.91
N GLU A 691 -24.74 -26.74 -0.09
CA GLU A 691 -24.64 -25.37 0.43
C GLU A 691 -24.59 -24.35 -0.73
N CYS A 692 -23.77 -24.61 -1.75
CA CYS A 692 -23.66 -23.75 -2.92
C CYS A 692 -25.01 -23.59 -3.66
N ALA A 693 -25.71 -24.70 -3.92
CA ALA A 693 -27.00 -24.69 -4.62
C ALA A 693 -28.10 -24.00 -3.79
N LYS A 694 -28.17 -24.28 -2.48
CA LYS A 694 -29.12 -23.61 -1.58
C LYS A 694 -28.88 -22.11 -1.52
N ALA A 695 -27.62 -21.65 -1.55
CA ALA A 695 -27.29 -20.23 -1.57
C ALA A 695 -27.80 -19.52 -2.84
N LEU A 696 -27.72 -20.17 -4.00
CA LEU A 696 -28.27 -19.66 -5.26
C LEU A 696 -29.80 -19.55 -5.22
N ASN A 697 -30.50 -20.61 -4.81
CA ASN A 697 -31.96 -20.62 -4.68
C ASN A 697 -32.45 -19.56 -3.68
N THR A 698 -31.78 -19.45 -2.53
CA THR A 698 -32.08 -18.44 -1.50
C THR A 698 -31.90 -17.02 -2.05
N ALA A 699 -30.84 -16.77 -2.82
CA ALA A 699 -30.59 -15.46 -3.42
C ALA A 699 -31.70 -15.04 -4.39
N LEU A 700 -32.16 -15.97 -5.25
CA LEU A 700 -33.26 -15.74 -6.19
C LEU A 700 -34.59 -15.50 -5.47
N TYR A 701 -34.93 -16.35 -4.51
CA TYR A 701 -36.15 -16.20 -3.70
C TYR A 701 -36.22 -14.82 -3.02
N LEU A 702 -35.15 -14.41 -2.33
CA LEU A 702 -35.08 -13.10 -1.67
C LEU A 702 -35.06 -11.94 -2.67
N HIS A 703 -34.57 -12.14 -3.89
CA HIS A 703 -34.66 -11.16 -4.95
C HIS A 703 -36.11 -10.98 -5.42
N HIS A 704 -36.84 -12.05 -5.72
CA HIS A 704 -38.24 -12.00 -6.13
C HIS A 704 -39.15 -11.44 -5.04
N GLN A 705 -38.90 -11.80 -3.78
CA GLN A 705 -39.61 -11.23 -2.63
C GLN A 705 -39.42 -9.71 -2.55
N ARG A 706 -38.19 -9.20 -2.71
CA ARG A 706 -37.91 -7.75 -2.72
C ARG A 706 -38.55 -7.04 -3.90
N ARG A 707 -38.68 -7.72 -5.05
CA ARG A 707 -39.41 -7.22 -6.22
C ARG A 707 -40.92 -7.25 -6.06
N LYS A 708 -41.44 -7.78 -4.95
CA LYS A 708 -42.88 -7.98 -4.71
C LYS A 708 -43.52 -8.76 -5.84
N CYS A 709 -42.87 -9.85 -6.25
CA CYS A 709 -43.49 -10.80 -7.17
C CYS A 709 -44.86 -11.23 -6.62
N PRO A 710 -45.90 -11.30 -7.47
CA PRO A 710 -47.22 -11.72 -7.03
C PRO A 710 -47.11 -13.09 -6.37
N THR A 711 -47.61 -13.25 -5.15
CA THR A 711 -47.77 -14.59 -4.56
C THR A 711 -48.67 -15.37 -5.52
N GLU A 712 -48.20 -16.53 -5.98
CA GLU A 712 -49.06 -17.39 -6.78
C GLU A 712 -50.31 -17.71 -5.94
N ASP A 713 -51.48 -17.30 -6.43
CA ASP A 713 -52.74 -17.92 -6.03
C ASP A 713 -52.70 -19.36 -6.54
N VAL A 714 -52.01 -20.24 -5.81
CA VAL A 714 -52.10 -21.68 -6.04
C VAL A 714 -53.39 -22.16 -5.37
N THR A 715 -54.49 -22.02 -6.10
CA THR A 715 -55.58 -22.96 -5.99
C THR A 715 -55.08 -24.34 -6.45
N GLY A 716 -54.78 -25.20 -5.47
CA GLY A 716 -54.81 -26.66 -5.60
C GLY A 716 -53.48 -27.36 -5.90
N GLY A 717 -52.94 -28.08 -4.91
CA GLY A 717 -51.91 -29.11 -5.16
C GLY A 717 -50.94 -29.44 -4.02
N ASP A 718 -51.48 -29.81 -2.85
CA ASP A 718 -50.92 -30.67 -1.80
C ASP A 718 -49.38 -30.94 -1.73
N SER A 719 -48.70 -30.35 -0.74
CA SER A 719 -47.88 -31.11 0.23
C SER A 719 -47.39 -30.20 1.35
N THR A 720 -47.90 -30.49 2.55
CA THR A 720 -47.55 -29.86 3.83
C THR A 720 -46.13 -30.17 4.28
N GLY A 721 -45.39 -29.13 4.66
CA GLY A 721 -44.14 -29.22 5.41
C GLY A 721 -43.78 -27.86 6.01
N GLU A 722 -44.37 -27.52 7.16
CA GLU A 722 -43.99 -26.35 7.94
C GLU A 722 -42.51 -26.43 8.35
N ILE A 723 -41.67 -25.51 7.84
CA ILE A 723 -40.35 -25.26 8.40
C ILE A 723 -40.46 -24.08 9.38
N LYS A 724 -40.56 -24.40 10.67
CA LYS A 724 -40.27 -23.44 11.74
C LYS A 724 -38.76 -23.22 11.80
N LEU A 725 -38.28 -22.06 11.37
CA LEU A 725 -36.97 -21.56 11.75
C LEU A 725 -37.14 -20.65 12.98
N GLU A 726 -36.59 -21.05 14.12
CA GLU A 726 -36.62 -20.26 15.36
C GLU A 726 -35.91 -18.91 15.18
N GLU A 727 -36.71 -17.85 15.32
CA GLU A 727 -36.30 -16.47 15.56
C GLU A 727 -35.46 -16.36 16.84
N LYS A 728 -34.27 -15.75 16.72
CA LYS A 728 -33.70 -14.85 17.73
C LYS A 728 -32.55 -14.04 17.11
N LEU A 729 -32.88 -12.92 16.50
CA LEU A 729 -31.97 -11.78 16.36
C LEU A 729 -32.78 -10.51 16.68
N PRO A 730 -32.32 -9.63 17.60
CA PRO A 730 -33.11 -8.49 18.03
C PRO A 730 -33.13 -7.41 16.94
N VAL A 731 -34.34 -7.07 16.52
CA VAL A 731 -34.70 -5.83 15.84
C VAL A 731 -35.11 -4.80 16.91
N ASP A 732 -34.93 -3.53 16.59
CA ASP A 732 -35.13 -2.29 17.37
C ASP A 732 -33.84 -1.77 18.05
N THR A 733 -33.37 -0.54 17.84
CA THR A 733 -34.05 0.70 17.42
C THR A 733 -33.01 1.72 16.93
N MET A 734 -33.27 2.40 15.82
CA MET A 734 -33.19 3.86 15.63
C MET A 734 -33.33 4.19 14.14
N VAL A 735 -34.58 4.12 13.66
CA VAL A 735 -35.06 4.97 12.58
C VAL A 735 -35.60 6.22 13.27
N SER A 736 -34.89 7.33 13.13
CA SER A 736 -35.45 8.66 13.32
C SER A 736 -34.84 9.58 12.28
N ASP A 737 -35.71 10.20 11.50
CA ASP A 737 -35.46 10.97 10.30
C ASP A 737 -34.40 12.07 10.47
N VAL A 738 -33.43 12.11 9.54
CA VAL A 738 -32.84 13.36 9.07
C VAL A 738 -32.82 13.32 7.55
N ASN A 739 -33.71 14.11 6.96
CA ASN A 739 -33.79 14.43 5.54
C ASN A 739 -32.40 14.75 4.96
N PHE A 740 -31.96 13.97 3.98
CA PHE A 740 -30.98 14.43 3.01
C PHE A 740 -31.65 14.50 1.63
N THR A 741 -32.29 15.63 1.37
CA THR A 741 -32.65 16.06 0.01
C THR A 741 -31.36 16.18 -0.80
N LEU A 742 -31.02 15.13 -1.57
CA LEU A 742 -30.08 15.24 -2.68
C LEU A 742 -30.81 15.89 -3.86
N ASN A 743 -30.97 17.21 -3.78
CA ASN A 743 -31.04 18.03 -4.97
C ASN A 743 -29.63 18.10 -5.57
N ILE A 744 -29.27 17.10 -6.38
CA ILE A 744 -28.22 17.26 -7.38
C ILE A 744 -28.87 16.90 -8.71
N SER A 745 -29.42 17.93 -9.33
CA SER A 745 -29.69 18.01 -10.76
C SER A 745 -28.55 17.36 -11.54
N SER A 746 -28.87 16.33 -12.32
CA SER A 746 -28.01 15.85 -13.39
C SER A 746 -27.62 17.03 -14.28
N PRO A 747 -26.34 17.35 -14.48
CA PRO A 747 -25.95 17.97 -15.72
C PRO A 747 -25.94 16.83 -16.74
N VAL A 748 -27.00 16.78 -17.55
CA VAL A 748 -26.90 16.23 -18.90
C VAL A 748 -25.79 17.03 -19.58
N HIS A 749 -24.55 16.54 -19.50
CA HIS A 749 -23.44 17.12 -20.23
C HIS A 749 -23.60 16.77 -21.70
N ARG A 750 -24.35 17.64 -22.38
CA ARG A 750 -24.26 17.92 -23.80
C ARG A 750 -22.78 17.88 -24.21
N PHE A 751 -22.45 17.02 -25.17
CA PHE A 751 -21.16 17.01 -25.85
C PHE A 751 -20.77 18.45 -26.24
N LYS A 752 -19.82 19.04 -25.51
CA LYS A 752 -19.11 20.23 -26.00
C LYS A 752 -18.04 19.74 -26.95
N ALA A 753 -18.16 20.17 -28.19
CA ALA A 753 -17.19 19.95 -29.25
C ALA A 753 -15.77 20.24 -28.73
N VAL A 754 -14.91 19.23 -28.83
CA VAL A 754 -13.47 19.37 -28.66
C VAL A 754 -12.99 20.48 -29.59
N ASP A 755 -12.26 21.44 -29.01
CA ASP A 755 -11.63 22.54 -29.73
C ASP A 755 -10.69 22.00 -30.82
N ARG A 756 -11.19 22.00 -32.06
CA ARG A 756 -10.52 21.49 -33.26
C ARG A 756 -9.30 22.32 -33.69
N SER A 757 -8.96 23.41 -33.00
CA SER A 757 -7.83 24.27 -33.36
C SER A 757 -6.47 23.68 -32.95
N ASN A 758 -6.38 23.05 -31.78
CA ASN A 758 -5.11 22.52 -31.24
C ASN A 758 -4.64 21.21 -31.88
N MET A 759 -5.54 20.43 -32.49
CA MET A 759 -5.20 19.20 -33.21
C MET A 759 -4.64 19.49 -34.62
N ARG A 760 -5.15 20.54 -35.29
CA ARG A 760 -4.68 20.96 -36.62
C ARG A 760 -3.25 21.49 -36.59
N TRP A 761 -2.87 22.22 -35.55
CA TRP A 761 -1.49 22.71 -35.37
C TRP A 761 -0.47 21.59 -35.17
N ARG A 762 -0.83 20.55 -34.40
CA ARG A 762 0.04 19.38 -34.22
C ARG A 762 0.18 18.58 -35.51
N VAL A 763 -0.90 18.36 -36.25
CA VAL A 763 -0.85 17.66 -37.56
C VAL A 763 -0.06 18.47 -38.59
N ALA A 764 -0.15 19.81 -38.59
CA ALA A 764 0.65 20.67 -39.46
C ALA A 764 2.16 20.59 -39.13
N LEU A 765 2.53 20.60 -37.84
CA LEU A 765 3.91 20.44 -37.38
C LEU A 765 4.50 19.06 -37.73
N TRP A 766 3.68 18.01 -37.67
CA TRP A 766 4.06 16.67 -38.15
C TRP A 766 4.25 16.64 -39.67
N GLY A 767 3.35 17.28 -40.43
CA GLY A 767 3.46 17.40 -41.89
C GLY A 767 4.72 18.16 -42.33
N ILE A 768 5.05 19.28 -41.67
CA ILE A 768 6.25 20.08 -41.96
C ILE A 768 7.52 19.28 -41.66
N SER A 769 7.55 18.52 -40.56
CA SER A 769 8.69 17.66 -40.21
C SER A 769 8.91 16.53 -41.24
N VAL A 770 7.83 15.92 -41.73
CA VAL A 770 7.91 14.87 -42.77
C VAL A 770 8.37 15.45 -44.11
N LEU A 771 7.86 16.62 -44.50
CA LEU A 771 8.30 17.31 -45.72
C LEU A 771 9.76 17.76 -45.63
N GLY A 772 10.23 18.22 -44.47
CA GLY A 772 11.63 18.55 -44.22
C GLY A 772 12.54 17.32 -44.36
N PHE A 773 12.14 16.18 -43.81
CA PHE A 773 12.86 14.92 -43.95
C PHE A 773 12.93 14.44 -45.40
N LEU A 774 11.84 14.58 -46.16
CA LEU A 774 11.79 14.22 -47.59
C LEU A 774 12.62 15.17 -48.46
N ALA A 775 12.67 16.46 -48.14
CA ALA A 775 13.52 17.43 -48.84
C ALA A 775 15.00 17.13 -48.64
N VAL A 776 15.43 16.84 -47.40
CA VAL A 776 16.82 16.49 -47.08
C VAL A 776 17.23 15.19 -47.77
N THR A 777 16.38 14.17 -47.75
CA THR A 777 16.65 12.89 -48.44
C THR A 777 16.69 13.04 -49.96
N SER A 778 15.86 13.90 -50.55
CA SER A 778 15.89 14.23 -51.98
C SER A 778 17.19 14.94 -52.40
N VAL A 779 17.71 15.87 -51.60
CA VAL A 779 18.99 16.55 -51.85
C VAL A 779 20.17 15.57 -51.75
N VAL A 780 20.14 14.64 -50.80
CA VAL A 780 21.18 13.61 -50.64
C VAL A 780 21.16 12.59 -51.80
N LEU A 781 19.97 12.25 -52.31
CA LEU A 781 19.81 11.29 -53.41
C LEU A 781 20.06 11.89 -54.80
N SER A 782 19.80 13.19 -54.99
CA SER A 782 20.08 13.91 -56.24
C SER A 782 21.56 14.31 -56.40
N GLY A 783 22.32 14.41 -55.29
CA GLY A 783 23.78 14.59 -55.31
C GLY A 783 24.59 13.37 -55.81
N ARG A 784 23.96 12.20 -56.00
CA ARG A 784 24.63 10.96 -56.44
C ARG A 784 24.51 10.62 -57.93
N LYS A 785 23.94 11.49 -58.77
CA LYS A 785 23.83 11.28 -60.24
C LYS A 785 24.67 12.29 -61.04
N LYS A 786 26.00 12.25 -60.93
CA LYS A 786 26.92 12.79 -61.96
C LYS A 786 28.28 12.09 -61.90
N ALA A 787 28.36 10.90 -62.52
CA ALA A 787 29.58 10.36 -63.14
C ALA A 787 29.22 9.15 -64.00
N ARG A 788 28.85 9.38 -65.26
CA ARG A 788 28.86 8.35 -66.30
C ARG A 788 29.63 8.93 -67.47
N SER A 789 30.85 8.46 -67.69
CA SER A 789 31.59 8.71 -68.94
C SER A 789 32.08 7.39 -69.53
N LYS A 790 31.28 6.95 -70.52
CA LYS A 790 31.53 6.19 -71.75
C LYS A 790 32.59 5.05 -71.81
N PRO A 791 32.27 3.95 -72.52
CA PRO A 791 33.17 2.82 -72.74
C PRO A 791 34.06 3.02 -73.99
N PRO A 792 35.14 2.25 -74.13
CA PRO A 792 35.62 1.86 -75.45
C PRO A 792 35.56 0.34 -75.69
N ARG A 793 35.31 0.04 -76.95
CA ARG A 793 35.27 -1.24 -77.65
C ARG A 793 36.62 -1.97 -77.64
N SER A 794 36.51 -3.30 -77.52
CA SER A 794 37.21 -4.38 -78.27
C SER A 794 38.72 -4.30 -78.53
N LYS A 795 39.47 -5.37 -78.17
CA LYS A 795 39.80 -6.50 -79.07
C LYS A 795 40.85 -7.44 -78.45
N LYS A 796 40.68 -8.74 -78.77
CA LYS A 796 41.69 -9.82 -78.88
C LYS A 796 42.31 -10.29 -77.54
N ILE A 797 42.35 -11.57 -77.16
CA ILE A 797 42.18 -12.89 -77.82
C ILE A 797 41.30 -13.77 -76.94
#